data_AF-A0A7S0H0Q2-F1
#
_entry.id   AF-A0A7S0H0Q2-F1
#
_cell.length_a   1.000
_cell.length_b   1.000
_cell.length_c   1.000
_cell.angle_alpha   90.00
_cell.angle_beta   90.00
_cell.angle_gamma   90.00
#
_symmetry.space_group_name_H-M   'P 1'
#
loop_
_entity.id
_entity.type
_entity.pdbx_description
1 polymer ?
#
loop_
_entity_poly.entity_id
_entity_poly.type
_entity_poly.pdbx_seq_one_letter_code
_entity_poly.pdbx_strand_id
1 'polypeptide(L)'
;MSEFDDSDRGDVTASEFDPDDDASFLPPFANAENRELDLQIREKERLLEELENDAEEHEDRVNAMREHLRNVEAEVTNTQSRAEARRKEKETEAHMKRLSEMAMARVRDDARKMEKEELELAERVANIDAASHRGVEKLDAYKLQLNWGQEELEQWAAASARKDEDALALEKYKRADDARVRELNLAIERATKTVAEKKSALESEVSETQAAQLELDRAAEDFRNLHAERQDVVRQWEDVIESMKRRDAAIADASRDFAKRRKEIRAKRLLLAERTRFLEQELTNNKETDVAIETADRGMANIRERYETESAEQRALADETDAAKNALRRAAAELATLDGGNAAKREALLLKRQKLEKTQKKLEKATKRLEREKLELMSLEERGAELDRVQKENEEELTAARKDAAAHKDLLMRARAELKGLGERTKALDAETQGARTQNKGLARKIALMDERVLKQQETLYHAEFQIQNLERRVARAGGARSDEETRVLQAKIDALQSTLRERVAEHDALVASTRRAEEDLEAARKRSKQLKRATSALSGEISELTLEAEYAAKDVRAAVSAKEDKMVAHDTLKLEVKKLRDLLDKKADQVFDLENRKAQLQLSMEERRHEVETHAELLRAQHKMLREDVHRATLEMRERSMKVGKLQTKFEVLVNKVKRHGMDDDENGGEHSQAYYVVKAAQEREEMQRRGDELDASIRKSEKEIVALEATLRQLTAQNDSFRVANRPVDERDGDALATRAALREKLETAKEKLRFHREEESRAEEELRRRDEKVRRLHEEAGEINEELDVLEREAAESEAKLRDTARRAEETHKELMAAQDAYRAAKGLPPDGDQVGPEELDMRCEELREGTRVVVSELKAVAAEHPELATLLASYGVKLPGVETQ
;
A
#
# COMPACT_ATOMS: atom_id res chain seq x y z
N MET A 1 23.15 -44.56 40.00
CA MET A 1 22.96 -46.02 39.89
C MET A 1 23.80 -46.41 38.69
N SER A 2 24.76 -47.32 38.86
CA SER A 2 26.21 -47.06 38.61
C SER A 2 26.74 -45.99 39.60
N GLU A 3 27.62 -46.23 40.59
CA GLU A 3 28.54 -47.35 40.94
C GLU A 3 29.95 -47.24 40.32
N PHE A 4 30.99 -47.39 41.16
CA PHE A 4 32.43 -47.18 40.93
C PHE A 4 32.87 -45.74 40.57
N ASP A 5 34.02 -45.21 41.02
CA ASP A 5 35.01 -45.72 42.01
C ASP A 5 35.57 -44.55 42.84
N ASP A 6 36.04 -44.81 44.07
CA ASP A 6 36.59 -43.79 44.99
C ASP A 6 37.95 -44.26 45.55
N SER A 7 38.96 -44.23 44.67
CA SER A 7 40.25 -44.88 44.92
C SER A 7 41.45 -44.13 44.32
N ASP A 8 41.67 -42.88 44.71
CA ASP A 8 43.00 -42.29 44.60
C ASP A 8 43.33 -41.33 45.76
N ARG A 9 43.46 -41.90 46.96
CA ARG A 9 44.25 -41.26 48.01
C ARG A 9 45.72 -41.50 47.70
N GLY A 10 46.29 -40.61 46.89
CA GLY A 10 47.73 -40.52 46.68
C GLY A 10 48.43 -40.35 48.03
N ASP A 11 49.14 -41.40 48.46
CA ASP A 11 49.99 -41.39 49.64
C ASP A 11 51.20 -40.49 49.34
N VAL A 12 51.12 -39.22 49.77
CA VAL A 12 52.23 -38.27 49.59
C VAL A 12 53.34 -38.70 50.54
N THR A 13 54.25 -39.47 49.96
CA THR A 13 55.45 -40.04 50.58
C THR A 13 56.13 -39.04 51.52
N ALA A 14 56.39 -39.47 52.75
CA ALA A 14 57.13 -38.68 53.72
C ALA A 14 58.41 -38.10 53.09
N SER A 15 58.60 -36.79 53.26
CA SER A 15 59.81 -36.09 52.82
C SER A 15 61.05 -36.79 53.37
N GLU A 16 62.08 -36.96 52.55
CA GLU A 16 63.32 -37.62 52.99
C GLU A 16 63.98 -36.77 54.09
N PHE A 17 64.06 -37.36 55.28
CA PHE A 17 64.63 -36.73 56.47
C PHE A 17 66.16 -36.62 56.31
N ASP A 18 66.63 -35.45 55.88
CA ASP A 18 68.07 -35.11 55.89
C ASP A 18 68.50 -34.77 57.33
N PRO A 19 69.33 -35.59 58.01
CA PRO A 19 69.59 -35.41 59.44
C PRO A 19 70.60 -34.30 59.77
N ASP A 20 71.31 -33.76 58.78
CA ASP A 20 72.56 -33.02 59.00
C ASP A 20 72.38 -31.49 59.17
N ASP A 21 71.17 -30.94 59.00
CA ASP A 21 70.89 -29.50 59.19
C ASP A 21 70.41 -29.15 60.63
N ASP A 22 70.36 -30.12 61.55
CA ASP A 22 69.91 -29.92 62.94
C ASP A 22 71.00 -29.30 63.85
N ALA A 23 71.61 -28.21 63.36
CA ALA A 23 72.52 -27.36 64.11
C ALA A 23 71.74 -26.53 65.15
N SER A 24 71.46 -27.11 66.32
CA SER A 24 71.01 -26.33 67.47
C SER A 24 72.06 -25.26 67.80
N PHE A 25 71.65 -24.00 67.79
CA PHE A 25 72.51 -22.85 68.07
C PHE A 25 72.92 -22.76 69.55
N LEU A 26 72.38 -23.63 70.41
CA LEU A 26 72.54 -23.59 71.86
C LEU A 26 73.89 -24.10 72.38
N PRO A 27 74.32 -23.63 73.55
CA PRO A 27 75.50 -24.17 74.20
C PRO A 27 75.42 -25.65 74.63
N PRO A 28 76.54 -26.39 74.57
CA PRO A 28 76.67 -27.70 75.22
C PRO A 28 76.41 -27.69 76.73
N PHE A 29 76.48 -26.52 77.38
CA PHE A 29 76.11 -26.30 78.79
C PHE A 29 74.71 -25.67 79.00
N ALA A 30 73.89 -25.50 77.95
CA ALA A 30 72.52 -25.01 78.10
C ALA A 30 71.71 -25.93 79.02
N ASN A 31 70.93 -25.32 79.93
CA ASN A 31 69.96 -26.02 80.78
C ASN A 31 68.89 -26.72 79.93
N ALA A 32 68.30 -27.77 80.49
CA ALA A 32 67.24 -28.54 79.83
C ALA A 32 66.09 -27.65 79.36
N GLU A 33 65.68 -26.68 80.17
CA GLU A 33 64.58 -25.75 79.84
C GLU A 33 64.87 -24.91 78.58
N ASN A 34 66.11 -24.47 78.35
CA ASN A 34 66.43 -23.70 77.15
C ASN A 34 66.50 -24.59 75.90
N ARG A 35 66.89 -25.87 76.03
CA ARG A 35 66.84 -26.84 74.91
C ARG A 35 65.43 -27.24 74.56
N GLU A 36 64.61 -27.47 75.58
CA GLU A 36 63.16 -27.66 75.45
C GLU A 36 62.52 -26.47 74.73
N LEU A 37 62.93 -25.23 75.05
CA LEU A 37 62.43 -24.02 74.38
C LEU A 37 62.93 -23.84 72.93
N ASP A 38 64.19 -24.15 72.60
CA ASP A 38 64.70 -24.13 71.20
C ASP A 38 63.98 -25.16 70.34
N LEU A 39 63.79 -26.38 70.85
CA LEU A 39 62.96 -27.40 70.19
C LEU A 39 61.51 -26.95 70.02
N GLN A 40 60.87 -26.44 71.08
CA GLN A 40 59.50 -25.93 71.03
C GLN A 40 59.33 -24.63 70.20
N ILE A 41 60.41 -23.94 69.85
CA ILE A 41 60.40 -22.82 68.90
C ILE A 41 60.50 -23.36 67.48
N ARG A 42 61.50 -24.21 67.20
CA ARG A 42 61.69 -24.88 65.90
C ARG A 42 60.45 -25.68 65.47
N GLU A 43 59.84 -26.44 66.39
CA GLU A 43 58.58 -27.15 66.14
C GLU A 43 57.44 -26.19 65.79
N LYS A 44 57.37 -25.01 66.42
CA LYS A 44 56.34 -24.00 66.12
C LYS A 44 56.62 -23.20 64.87
N GLU A 45 57.87 -22.97 64.51
CA GLU A 45 58.28 -22.34 63.26
C GLU A 45 57.98 -23.28 62.09
N ARG A 46 58.33 -24.57 62.20
CA ARG A 46 57.96 -25.57 61.19
C ARG A 46 56.44 -25.79 61.11
N LEU A 47 55.72 -25.81 62.24
CA LEU A 47 54.25 -25.83 62.24
C LEU A 47 53.63 -24.55 61.66
N LEU A 48 54.29 -23.38 61.78
CA LEU A 48 53.84 -22.16 61.13
C LEU A 48 54.05 -22.23 59.62
N GLU A 49 55.21 -22.69 59.14
CA GLU A 49 55.44 -22.92 57.72
C GLU A 49 54.46 -23.97 57.15
N GLU A 50 54.23 -25.09 57.85
CA GLU A 50 53.21 -26.08 57.48
C GLU A 50 51.81 -25.44 57.40
N LEU A 51 51.41 -24.65 58.42
CA LEU A 51 50.10 -23.99 58.46
C LEU A 51 49.94 -22.82 57.48
N GLU A 52 51.01 -22.12 57.12
CA GLU A 52 50.99 -21.06 56.11
C GLU A 52 50.88 -21.65 54.70
N ASN A 53 51.59 -22.75 54.40
CA ASN A 53 51.40 -23.50 53.15
C ASN A 53 49.98 -24.10 53.07
N ASP A 54 49.49 -24.75 54.13
CA ASP A 54 48.10 -25.23 54.22
C ASP A 54 47.11 -24.08 53.98
N ALA A 55 47.36 -22.90 54.54
CA ALA A 55 46.47 -21.74 54.39
C ALA A 55 46.48 -21.17 52.97
N GLU A 56 47.63 -21.08 52.30
CA GLU A 56 47.70 -20.67 50.88
C GLU A 56 47.02 -21.70 49.98
N GLU A 57 47.26 -23.00 50.16
CA GLU A 57 46.55 -24.06 49.43
C GLU A 57 45.02 -24.00 49.68
N HIS A 58 44.61 -23.71 50.92
CA HIS A 58 43.19 -23.58 51.26
C HIS A 58 42.57 -22.32 50.64
N GLU A 59 43.28 -21.18 50.56
CA GLU A 59 42.77 -19.98 49.90
C GLU A 59 42.67 -20.17 48.38
N ASP A 60 43.69 -20.73 47.72
CA ASP A 60 43.65 -21.04 46.29
C ASP A 60 42.55 -22.06 45.97
N ARG A 61 42.41 -23.11 46.79
CA ARG A 61 41.30 -24.07 46.66
C ARG A 61 39.93 -23.42 46.86
N VAL A 62 39.79 -22.51 47.84
CA VAL A 62 38.54 -21.76 48.05
C VAL A 62 38.25 -20.82 46.87
N ASN A 63 39.27 -20.20 46.27
CA ASN A 63 39.11 -19.34 45.10
C ASN A 63 38.72 -20.14 43.85
N ALA A 64 39.39 -21.27 43.58
CA ALA A 64 39.00 -22.21 42.53
C ALA A 64 37.57 -22.76 42.74
N MET A 65 37.20 -23.09 43.98
CA MET A 65 35.83 -23.51 44.31
C MET A 65 34.80 -22.38 44.18
N ARG A 66 35.15 -21.11 44.42
CA ARG A 66 34.28 -19.95 44.16
C ARG A 66 34.05 -19.73 42.66
N GLU A 67 35.07 -19.88 41.83
CA GLU A 67 34.92 -19.80 40.37
C GLU A 67 34.13 -20.98 39.80
N HIS A 68 34.41 -22.19 40.27
CA HIS A 68 33.60 -23.36 39.94
C HIS A 68 32.14 -23.21 40.40
N LEU A 69 31.90 -22.63 41.58
CA LEU A 69 30.53 -22.34 42.05
C LEU A 69 29.82 -21.35 41.13
N ARG A 70 30.46 -20.26 40.71
CA ARG A 70 29.88 -19.31 39.73
C ARG A 70 29.56 -19.98 38.40
N ASN A 71 30.44 -20.87 37.92
CA ASN A 71 30.21 -21.63 36.68
C ASN A 71 29.05 -22.63 36.85
N VAL A 72 28.90 -23.25 38.02
CA VAL A 72 27.74 -24.09 38.36
C VAL A 72 26.46 -23.26 38.50
N GLU A 73 26.50 -22.05 39.06
CA GLU A 73 25.35 -21.13 39.12
C GLU A 73 24.93 -20.66 37.72
N ALA A 74 25.88 -20.40 36.82
CA ALA A 74 25.64 -20.12 35.42
C ALA A 74 25.00 -21.32 34.70
N GLU A 75 25.51 -22.54 34.90
CA GLU A 75 24.90 -23.74 34.32
C GLU A 75 23.56 -24.13 34.96
N VAL A 76 23.33 -23.82 36.25
CA VAL A 76 22.02 -23.98 36.90
C VAL A 76 21.01 -23.00 36.33
N THR A 77 21.38 -21.74 36.09
CA THR A 77 20.46 -20.77 35.44
C THR A 77 20.23 -21.06 33.96
N ASN A 78 21.27 -21.52 33.24
CA ASN A 78 21.16 -22.03 31.86
C ASN A 78 20.21 -23.24 31.79
N THR A 79 20.45 -24.28 32.61
CA THR A 79 19.58 -25.48 32.66
C THR A 79 18.17 -25.17 33.17
N GLN A 80 17.97 -24.22 34.09
CA GLN A 80 16.64 -23.72 34.46
C GLN A 80 15.93 -23.06 33.28
N SER A 81 16.58 -22.15 32.54
CA SER A 81 15.98 -21.51 31.36
C SER A 81 15.61 -22.52 30.27
N ARG A 82 16.46 -23.53 30.04
CA ARG A 82 16.20 -24.64 29.12
C ARG A 82 15.08 -25.56 29.63
N ALA A 83 14.98 -25.79 30.94
CA ALA A 83 13.89 -26.53 31.55
C ALA A 83 12.56 -25.76 31.45
N GLU A 84 12.56 -24.44 31.61
CA GLU A 84 11.38 -23.60 31.37
C GLU A 84 10.96 -23.59 29.89
N ALA A 85 11.91 -23.50 28.96
CA ALA A 85 11.63 -23.61 27.53
C ALA A 85 10.99 -24.97 27.23
N ARG A 86 11.58 -26.08 27.70
CA ARG A 86 10.98 -27.42 27.61
C ARG A 86 9.62 -27.54 28.32
N ARG A 87 9.38 -26.78 29.39
CA ARG A 87 8.07 -26.74 30.07
C ARG A 87 7.02 -26.03 29.21
N LYS A 88 7.38 -24.90 28.59
CA LYS A 88 6.53 -24.14 27.65
C LYS A 88 6.24 -24.95 26.38
N GLU A 89 7.25 -25.62 25.82
CA GLU A 89 7.08 -26.59 24.72
C GLU A 89 6.13 -27.74 25.11
N LYS A 90 6.30 -28.33 26.30
CA LYS A 90 5.39 -29.37 26.80
C LYS A 90 3.97 -28.84 27.04
N GLU A 91 3.82 -27.58 27.44
CA GLU A 91 2.52 -26.91 27.61
C GLU A 91 1.84 -26.66 26.25
N THR A 92 2.59 -26.26 25.21
CA THR A 92 2.06 -26.09 23.84
C THR A 92 1.79 -27.43 23.15
N GLU A 93 2.65 -28.44 23.31
CA GLU A 93 2.39 -29.83 22.88
C GLU A 93 1.14 -30.39 23.57
N ALA A 94 0.97 -30.17 24.89
CA ALA A 94 -0.23 -30.59 25.62
C ALA A 94 -1.47 -29.79 25.23
N HIS A 95 -1.33 -28.58 24.69
CA HIS A 95 -2.44 -27.82 24.09
C HIS A 95 -2.80 -28.38 22.70
N MET A 96 -1.82 -28.55 21.80
CA MET A 96 -2.02 -29.14 20.47
C MET A 96 -2.56 -30.56 20.54
N LYS A 97 -2.09 -31.35 21.51
CA LYS A 97 -2.64 -32.69 21.81
C LYS A 97 -4.09 -32.62 22.29
N ARG A 98 -4.46 -31.67 23.16
CA ARG A 98 -5.87 -31.49 23.55
C ARG A 98 -6.74 -31.06 22.38
N LEU A 99 -6.26 -30.18 21.49
CA LEU A 99 -6.97 -29.83 20.26
C LEU A 99 -7.15 -31.03 19.32
N SER A 100 -6.13 -31.87 19.14
CA SER A 100 -6.25 -33.08 18.30
C SER A 100 -7.07 -34.19 18.97
N GLU A 101 -7.05 -34.32 20.29
CA GLU A 101 -7.94 -35.20 21.06
C GLU A 101 -9.40 -34.72 21.00
N MET A 102 -9.66 -33.40 21.04
CA MET A 102 -10.99 -32.82 20.82
C MET A 102 -11.46 -32.99 19.37
N ALA A 103 -10.58 -32.82 18.38
CA ALA A 103 -10.90 -33.09 16.97
C ALA A 103 -11.19 -34.59 16.74
N MET A 104 -10.40 -35.49 17.32
CA MET A 104 -10.67 -36.94 17.29
C MET A 104 -11.94 -37.32 18.05
N ALA A 105 -12.25 -36.65 19.17
CA ALA A 105 -13.51 -36.86 19.89
C ALA A 105 -14.70 -36.41 19.05
N ARG A 106 -14.66 -35.22 18.46
CA ARG A 106 -15.66 -34.72 17.51
C ARG A 106 -15.85 -35.69 16.34
N VAL A 107 -14.78 -36.12 15.67
CA VAL A 107 -14.86 -37.08 14.56
C VAL A 107 -15.42 -38.43 15.00
N ARG A 108 -15.12 -38.92 16.22
CA ARG A 108 -15.73 -40.14 16.76
C ARG A 108 -17.20 -39.96 17.10
N ASP A 109 -17.61 -38.82 17.65
CA ASP A 109 -18.99 -38.57 18.03
C ASP A 109 -19.86 -38.22 16.80
N ASP A 110 -19.28 -37.61 15.77
CA ASP A 110 -19.89 -37.47 14.45
C ASP A 110 -19.99 -38.85 13.76
N ALA A 111 -18.95 -39.69 13.80
CA ALA A 111 -19.05 -41.08 13.33
C ALA A 111 -20.14 -41.88 14.08
N ARG A 112 -20.26 -41.72 15.41
CA ARG A 112 -21.32 -42.32 16.23
C ARG A 112 -22.71 -41.76 15.94
N LYS A 113 -22.84 -40.51 15.45
CA LYS A 113 -24.11 -40.00 14.91
C LYS A 113 -24.43 -40.74 13.62
N MET A 114 -23.47 -40.84 12.69
CA MET A 114 -23.66 -41.58 11.43
C MET A 114 -24.00 -43.07 11.67
N GLU A 115 -23.32 -43.75 12.61
CA GLU A 115 -23.63 -45.13 13.02
C GLU A 115 -25.06 -45.25 13.62
N LYS A 116 -25.49 -44.26 14.41
CA LYS A 116 -26.86 -44.22 14.95
C LYS A 116 -27.90 -43.89 13.89
N GLU A 117 -27.60 -43.01 12.95
CA GLU A 117 -28.46 -42.68 11.83
C GLU A 117 -28.58 -43.86 10.87
N GLU A 118 -27.49 -44.62 10.64
CA GLU A 118 -27.51 -45.89 9.92
C GLU A 118 -28.36 -46.95 10.65
N LEU A 119 -28.19 -47.10 11.96
CA LEU A 119 -29.03 -48.00 12.78
C LEU A 119 -30.51 -47.56 12.81
N GLU A 120 -30.80 -46.27 12.96
CA GLU A 120 -32.16 -45.74 12.90
C GLU A 120 -32.76 -45.89 11.51
N LEU A 121 -31.99 -45.72 10.44
CA LEU A 121 -32.45 -45.96 9.07
C LEU A 121 -32.69 -47.47 8.83
N ALA A 122 -31.82 -48.34 9.33
CA ALA A 122 -32.01 -49.79 9.29
C ALA A 122 -33.23 -50.23 10.10
N GLU A 123 -33.46 -49.66 11.29
CA GLU A 123 -34.66 -49.89 12.08
C GLU A 123 -35.91 -49.30 11.41
N ARG A 124 -35.84 -48.14 10.75
CA ARG A 124 -36.95 -47.57 9.99
C ARG A 124 -37.28 -48.45 8.77
N VAL A 125 -36.29 -48.95 8.03
CA VAL A 125 -36.47 -49.91 6.93
C VAL A 125 -37.07 -51.21 7.46
N ALA A 126 -36.51 -51.81 8.51
CA ALA A 126 -37.05 -53.02 9.12
C ALA A 126 -38.47 -52.82 9.69
N ASN A 127 -38.81 -51.63 10.20
CA ASN A 127 -40.16 -51.27 10.63
C ASN A 127 -41.11 -51.05 9.45
N ILE A 128 -40.65 -50.51 8.33
CA ILE A 128 -41.40 -50.36 7.08
C ILE A 128 -41.66 -51.74 6.45
N ASP A 129 -40.65 -52.61 6.38
CA ASP A 129 -40.79 -53.98 5.90
C ASP A 129 -41.71 -54.80 6.83
N ALA A 130 -41.55 -54.69 8.14
CA ALA A 130 -42.47 -55.30 9.09
C ALA A 130 -43.87 -54.68 9.03
N ALA A 131 -44.02 -53.38 8.71
CA ALA A 131 -45.33 -52.75 8.50
C ALA A 131 -45.96 -53.15 7.15
N SER A 132 -45.14 -53.44 6.14
CA SER A 132 -45.55 -53.99 4.84
C SER A 132 -46.05 -55.43 5.01
N HIS A 133 -45.26 -56.29 5.66
CA HIS A 133 -45.68 -57.65 6.02
C HIS A 133 -46.93 -57.65 6.91
N ARG A 134 -46.97 -56.87 8.01
CA ARG A 134 -48.19 -56.69 8.84
C ARG A 134 -49.34 -56.04 8.07
N GLY A 135 -49.07 -55.34 6.97
CA GLY A 135 -50.06 -54.78 6.06
C GLY A 135 -50.70 -55.86 5.19
N VAL A 136 -49.88 -56.74 4.59
CA VAL A 136 -50.30 -57.94 3.85
C VAL A 136 -51.08 -58.89 4.77
N GLU A 137 -50.52 -59.21 5.94
CA GLU A 137 -51.17 -60.04 6.97
C GLU A 137 -52.52 -59.45 7.40
N LYS A 138 -52.64 -58.12 7.57
CA LYS A 138 -53.93 -57.48 7.85
C LYS A 138 -54.90 -57.54 6.66
N LEU A 139 -54.39 -57.44 5.43
CA LEU A 139 -55.20 -57.57 4.22
C LEU A 139 -55.80 -58.98 4.11
N ASP A 140 -55.08 -60.01 4.54
CA ASP A 140 -55.58 -61.38 4.63
C ASP A 140 -56.43 -61.62 5.90
N ALA A 141 -56.06 -61.05 7.05
CA ALA A 141 -56.83 -61.13 8.28
C ALA A 141 -58.20 -60.44 8.16
N TYR A 142 -58.33 -59.35 7.41
CA TYR A 142 -59.63 -58.73 7.12
C TYR A 142 -60.51 -59.60 6.22
N LYS A 143 -59.93 -60.37 5.28
CA LYS A 143 -60.69 -61.39 4.52
C LYS A 143 -61.22 -62.50 5.43
N LEU A 144 -60.54 -62.77 6.56
CA LEU A 144 -60.95 -63.78 7.55
C LEU A 144 -61.93 -63.21 8.59
N GLN A 145 -61.67 -62.03 9.14
CA GLN A 145 -62.56 -61.37 10.12
C GLN A 145 -63.92 -60.99 9.53
N LEU A 146 -64.01 -60.74 8.22
CA LEU A 146 -65.29 -60.55 7.53
C LEU A 146 -66.21 -61.78 7.70
N ASN A 147 -65.63 -62.99 7.75
CA ASN A 147 -66.38 -64.24 7.97
C ASN A 147 -66.63 -64.54 9.45
N TRP A 148 -65.84 -63.98 10.37
CA TRP A 148 -65.80 -64.39 11.79
C TRP A 148 -66.44 -63.39 12.76
N GLY A 149 -66.47 -62.10 12.41
CA GLY A 149 -67.25 -61.07 13.12
C GLY A 149 -68.77 -61.28 13.04
N GLN A 150 -69.20 -62.33 12.33
CA GLN A 150 -70.58 -62.79 12.19
C GLN A 150 -71.01 -63.77 13.31
N GLU A 151 -70.09 -64.28 14.14
CA GLU A 151 -70.35 -65.41 15.06
C GLU A 151 -70.10 -65.13 16.56
N GLU A 152 -68.98 -64.49 16.96
CA GLU A 152 -68.50 -64.62 18.36
C GLU A 152 -68.86 -63.50 19.35
N LEU A 153 -69.62 -62.47 18.93
CA LEU A 153 -69.96 -61.31 19.79
C LEU A 153 -70.90 -61.66 20.97
N GLU A 154 -71.53 -62.84 20.95
CA GLU A 154 -72.67 -63.15 21.82
C GLU A 154 -72.31 -63.68 23.22
N GLN A 155 -71.11 -64.25 23.46
CA GLN A 155 -70.94 -65.23 24.55
C GLN A 155 -69.94 -64.85 25.66
N TRP A 156 -68.75 -64.33 25.33
CA TRP A 156 -67.64 -64.25 26.30
C TRP A 156 -67.71 -63.11 27.33
N ALA A 157 -68.69 -62.21 27.25
CA ALA A 157 -68.92 -61.18 28.27
C ALA A 157 -69.46 -61.74 29.62
N ALA A 158 -69.86 -63.02 29.65
CA ALA A 158 -70.63 -63.66 30.72
C ALA A 158 -69.84 -63.98 32.02
N ALA A 159 -69.41 -62.92 32.71
CA ALA A 159 -69.32 -62.78 34.18
C ALA A 159 -68.39 -63.67 35.04
N SER A 160 -68.24 -64.96 34.77
CA SER A 160 -68.22 -65.98 35.85
C SER A 160 -67.08 -65.92 36.88
N ALA A 161 -65.89 -65.41 36.56
CA ALA A 161 -64.69 -65.57 37.40
C ALA A 161 -64.23 -64.30 38.16
N ARG A 162 -64.95 -63.18 38.03
CA ARG A 162 -64.59 -61.84 38.57
C ARG A 162 -64.74 -61.70 40.10
N LYS A 163 -64.23 -62.65 40.88
CA LYS A 163 -64.36 -62.68 42.35
C LYS A 163 -63.10 -63.12 43.08
N ASP A 164 -62.47 -64.23 42.68
CA ASP A 164 -61.23 -64.69 43.32
C ASP A 164 -60.01 -63.84 42.91
N GLU A 165 -60.14 -63.06 41.85
CA GLU A 165 -59.16 -62.05 41.47
C GLU A 165 -59.05 -60.90 42.50
N ASP A 166 -60.14 -60.47 43.14
CA ASP A 166 -60.19 -59.26 43.98
C ASP A 166 -59.20 -59.31 45.17
N ALA A 167 -59.07 -60.46 45.83
CA ALA A 167 -58.20 -60.63 46.99
C ALA A 167 -56.72 -60.67 46.59
N LEU A 168 -56.40 -61.41 45.51
CA LEU A 168 -55.06 -61.40 44.90
C LEU A 168 -54.73 -60.03 44.32
N ALA A 169 -55.73 -59.28 43.84
CA ALA A 169 -55.56 -57.93 43.33
C ALA A 169 -55.08 -56.97 44.42
N LEU A 170 -55.55 -57.05 45.67
CA LEU A 170 -55.06 -56.15 46.75
C LEU A 170 -53.58 -56.32 47.07
N GLU A 171 -53.05 -57.55 47.16
CA GLU A 171 -51.61 -57.77 47.38
C GLU A 171 -50.78 -57.46 46.12
N LYS A 172 -51.34 -57.73 44.92
CA LYS A 172 -50.76 -57.27 43.65
C LYS A 172 -50.73 -55.75 43.56
N TYR A 173 -51.78 -55.04 43.99
CA TYR A 173 -51.86 -53.58 43.98
C TYR A 173 -50.81 -52.99 44.89
N LYS A 174 -50.66 -53.48 46.14
CA LYS A 174 -49.57 -52.98 47.01
C LYS A 174 -48.17 -53.18 46.40
N ARG A 175 -47.89 -54.34 45.79
CA ARG A 175 -46.61 -54.55 45.07
C ARG A 175 -46.50 -53.71 43.80
N ALA A 176 -47.60 -53.47 43.11
CA ALA A 176 -47.67 -52.62 41.93
C ALA A 176 -47.51 -51.15 42.30
N ASP A 177 -48.01 -50.69 43.44
CA ASP A 177 -47.81 -49.35 43.99
C ASP A 177 -46.36 -49.16 44.43
N ASP A 178 -45.77 -50.12 45.16
CA ASP A 178 -44.33 -50.11 45.48
C ASP A 178 -43.45 -50.14 44.20
N ALA A 179 -43.92 -50.77 43.12
CA ALA A 179 -43.25 -50.75 41.81
C ALA A 179 -43.51 -49.43 41.07
N ARG A 180 -44.72 -48.87 41.15
CA ARG A 180 -45.16 -47.64 40.49
C ARG A 180 -44.53 -46.41 41.15
N VAL A 181 -44.30 -46.42 42.46
CA VAL A 181 -43.51 -45.41 43.17
C VAL A 181 -42.04 -45.47 42.73
N ARG A 182 -41.48 -46.66 42.50
CA ARG A 182 -40.12 -46.80 41.93
C ARG A 182 -40.06 -46.38 40.46
N GLU A 183 -41.07 -46.72 39.66
CA GLU A 183 -41.21 -46.30 38.26
C GLU A 183 -41.40 -44.78 38.16
N LEU A 184 -42.23 -44.19 39.02
CA LEU A 184 -42.46 -42.74 39.09
C LEU A 184 -41.23 -42.01 39.61
N ASN A 185 -40.50 -42.54 40.60
CA ASN A 185 -39.23 -41.96 41.04
C ASN A 185 -38.17 -42.04 39.94
N LEU A 186 -38.08 -43.16 39.21
CA LEU A 186 -37.20 -43.30 38.04
C LEU A 186 -37.65 -42.40 36.87
N ALA A 187 -38.95 -42.18 36.70
CA ALA A 187 -39.50 -41.25 35.71
C ALA A 187 -39.28 -39.79 36.12
N ILE A 188 -39.30 -39.47 37.42
CA ILE A 188 -38.92 -38.17 37.97
C ILE A 188 -37.41 -37.95 37.79
N GLU A 189 -36.57 -38.95 38.06
CA GLU A 189 -35.11 -38.88 37.85
C GLU A 189 -34.76 -38.75 36.36
N ARG A 190 -35.44 -39.49 35.48
CA ARG A 190 -35.35 -39.31 34.03
C ARG A 190 -35.85 -37.93 33.61
N ALA A 191 -36.95 -37.43 34.17
CA ALA A 191 -37.50 -36.12 33.84
C ALA A 191 -36.61 -34.97 34.34
N THR A 192 -36.03 -35.05 35.54
CA THR A 192 -35.08 -34.05 36.02
C THR A 192 -33.78 -34.10 35.24
N LYS A 193 -33.31 -35.30 34.84
CA LYS A 193 -32.18 -35.44 33.91
C LYS A 193 -32.49 -34.84 32.53
N THR A 194 -33.63 -35.13 31.92
CA THR A 194 -34.00 -34.52 30.63
C THR A 194 -34.28 -33.02 30.75
N VAL A 195 -34.76 -32.52 31.89
CA VAL A 195 -34.86 -31.07 32.15
C VAL A 195 -33.48 -30.43 32.32
N ALA A 196 -32.51 -31.10 32.95
CA ALA A 196 -31.14 -30.62 33.03
C ALA A 196 -30.44 -30.64 31.65
N GLU A 197 -30.61 -31.72 30.89
CA GLU A 197 -30.13 -31.83 29.51
C GLU A 197 -30.77 -30.79 28.59
N LYS A 198 -32.08 -30.54 28.71
CA LYS A 198 -32.78 -29.51 27.94
C LYS A 198 -32.48 -28.08 28.39
N LYS A 199 -32.13 -27.86 29.67
CA LYS A 199 -31.58 -26.58 30.13
C LYS A 199 -30.18 -26.33 29.58
N SER A 200 -29.28 -27.30 29.70
CA SER A 200 -27.92 -27.19 29.16
C SER A 200 -27.93 -27.06 27.63
N ALA A 201 -28.83 -27.75 26.92
CA ALA A 201 -29.05 -27.54 25.50
C ALA A 201 -29.61 -26.14 25.19
N LEU A 202 -30.60 -25.65 25.96
CA LEU A 202 -31.11 -24.29 25.80
C LEU A 202 -30.04 -23.21 26.09
N GLU A 203 -29.18 -23.43 27.07
CA GLU A 203 -28.04 -22.55 27.40
C GLU A 203 -26.99 -22.57 26.27
N SER A 204 -26.72 -23.73 25.66
CA SER A 204 -25.88 -23.85 24.45
C SER A 204 -26.50 -23.09 23.28
N GLU A 205 -27.76 -23.40 22.92
CA GLU A 205 -28.51 -22.78 21.82
C GLU A 205 -28.66 -21.27 22.00
N VAL A 206 -28.82 -20.77 23.24
CA VAL A 206 -28.82 -19.33 23.56
C VAL A 206 -27.43 -18.73 23.33
N SER A 207 -26.35 -19.37 23.79
CA SER A 207 -24.98 -18.88 23.58
C SER A 207 -24.57 -18.91 22.09
N GLU A 208 -25.01 -19.93 21.35
CA GLU A 208 -24.81 -20.07 19.90
C GLU A 208 -25.63 -19.04 19.12
N THR A 209 -26.87 -18.77 19.55
CA THR A 209 -27.71 -17.69 19.00
C THR A 209 -27.12 -16.31 19.30
N GLN A 210 -26.59 -16.08 20.51
CA GLN A 210 -25.91 -14.84 20.88
C GLN A 210 -24.62 -14.65 20.07
N ALA A 211 -23.81 -15.70 19.90
CA ALA A 211 -22.62 -15.66 19.05
C ALA A 211 -22.97 -15.36 17.59
N ALA A 212 -23.95 -16.08 17.02
CA ALA A 212 -24.44 -15.83 15.67
C ALA A 212 -25.05 -14.42 15.50
N GLN A 213 -25.71 -13.87 16.54
CA GLN A 213 -26.22 -12.51 16.51
C GLN A 213 -25.10 -11.47 16.57
N LEU A 214 -24.04 -11.69 17.38
CA LEU A 214 -22.84 -10.85 17.38
C LEU A 214 -22.11 -10.89 16.03
N GLU A 215 -22.03 -12.06 15.40
CA GLU A 215 -21.50 -12.20 14.03
C GLU A 215 -22.38 -11.47 12.99
N LEU A 216 -23.71 -11.56 13.10
CA LEU A 216 -24.65 -10.86 12.23
C LEU A 216 -24.64 -9.35 12.41
N ASP A 217 -24.54 -8.85 13.65
CA ASP A 217 -24.46 -7.41 13.92
C ASP A 217 -23.11 -6.85 13.47
N ARG A 218 -22.00 -7.58 13.68
CA ARG A 218 -20.68 -7.24 13.12
C ARG A 218 -20.71 -7.24 11.60
N ALA A 219 -21.23 -8.28 10.95
CA ALA A 219 -21.39 -8.32 9.50
C ALA A 219 -22.31 -7.18 9.01
N ALA A 220 -23.32 -6.78 9.78
CA ALA A 220 -24.17 -5.64 9.47
C ALA A 220 -23.47 -4.29 9.68
N GLU A 221 -22.37 -4.22 10.44
CA GLU A 221 -21.46 -3.07 10.51
C GLU A 221 -20.46 -3.06 9.37
N ASP A 222 -19.86 -4.20 9.05
CA ASP A 222 -19.00 -4.35 7.87
C ASP A 222 -19.78 -4.03 6.57
N PHE A 223 -21.04 -4.47 6.45
CA PHE A 223 -21.94 -4.04 5.36
C PHE A 223 -22.29 -2.55 5.38
N ARG A 224 -22.32 -1.88 6.55
CA ARG A 224 -22.50 -0.42 6.62
C ARG A 224 -21.23 0.31 6.14
N ASN A 225 -20.06 -0.18 6.53
CA ASN A 225 -18.76 0.37 6.16
C ASN A 225 -18.51 0.21 4.65
N LEU A 226 -18.62 -1.02 4.12
CA LEU A 226 -18.52 -1.32 2.69
C LEU A 226 -19.56 -0.56 1.85
N HIS A 227 -20.74 -0.24 2.40
CA HIS A 227 -21.73 0.59 1.71
C HIS A 227 -21.38 2.08 1.73
N ALA A 228 -20.75 2.59 2.78
CA ALA A 228 -20.23 3.95 2.83
C ALA A 228 -19.03 4.11 1.88
N GLU A 229 -18.05 3.20 1.94
CA GLU A 229 -16.93 3.11 1.01
C GLU A 229 -17.41 3.04 -0.44
N ARG A 230 -18.40 2.19 -0.73
CA ARG A 230 -19.03 2.14 -2.06
C ARG A 230 -19.70 3.46 -2.45
N GLN A 231 -20.36 4.18 -1.54
CA GLN A 231 -20.93 5.50 -1.84
C GLN A 231 -19.85 6.53 -2.15
N ASP A 232 -18.73 6.51 -1.43
CA ASP A 232 -17.62 7.45 -1.67
C ASP A 232 -16.81 7.09 -2.93
N VAL A 233 -16.65 5.80 -3.27
CA VAL A 233 -16.14 5.37 -4.59
C VAL A 233 -17.09 5.77 -5.71
N VAL A 234 -18.42 5.65 -5.53
CA VAL A 234 -19.40 6.14 -6.50
C VAL A 234 -19.31 7.66 -6.68
N ARG A 235 -19.16 8.44 -5.60
CA ARG A 235 -18.94 9.90 -5.68
C ARG A 235 -17.65 10.24 -6.41
N GLN A 236 -16.53 9.59 -6.09
CA GLN A 236 -15.26 9.77 -6.79
C GLN A 236 -15.40 9.45 -8.30
N TRP A 237 -16.18 8.42 -8.65
CA TRP A 237 -16.48 8.06 -10.04
C TRP A 237 -17.40 9.08 -10.72
N GLU A 238 -18.41 9.62 -10.03
CA GLU A 238 -19.25 10.72 -10.51
C GLU A 238 -18.45 12.01 -10.72
N ASP A 239 -17.55 12.37 -9.79
CA ASP A 239 -16.63 13.51 -9.91
C ASP A 239 -15.63 13.32 -11.06
N VAL A 240 -15.10 12.11 -11.25
CA VAL A 240 -14.24 11.76 -12.40
C VAL A 240 -15.03 11.87 -13.71
N ILE A 241 -16.28 11.41 -13.75
CA ILE A 241 -17.16 11.57 -14.91
C ILE A 241 -17.50 13.04 -15.18
N GLU A 242 -17.73 13.86 -14.16
CA GLU A 242 -17.97 15.29 -14.36
C GLU A 242 -16.69 16.00 -14.82
N SER A 243 -15.53 15.63 -14.26
CA SER A 243 -14.21 16.08 -14.73
C SER A 243 -14.00 15.70 -16.19
N MET A 244 -14.33 14.48 -16.59
CA MET A 244 -14.24 13.99 -17.97
C MET A 244 -15.19 14.75 -18.89
N LYS A 245 -16.47 14.90 -18.55
CA LYS A 245 -17.45 15.70 -19.31
C LYS A 245 -17.01 17.16 -19.48
N ARG A 246 -16.43 17.78 -18.43
CA ARG A 246 -15.85 19.13 -18.49
C ARG A 246 -14.64 19.19 -19.43
N ARG A 247 -13.77 18.16 -19.43
CA ARG A 247 -12.66 18.03 -20.40
C ARG A 247 -13.16 17.82 -21.82
N ASP A 248 -14.14 16.95 -22.04
CA ASP A 248 -14.72 16.69 -23.36
C ASP A 248 -15.41 17.93 -23.94
N ALA A 249 -16.11 18.70 -23.10
CA ALA A 249 -16.64 20.00 -23.50
C ALA A 249 -15.52 20.97 -23.91
N ALA A 250 -14.45 21.08 -23.11
CA ALA A 250 -13.29 21.92 -23.43
C ALA A 250 -12.54 21.44 -24.68
N ILE A 251 -12.43 20.13 -24.92
CA ILE A 251 -11.87 19.52 -26.14
C ILE A 251 -12.77 19.83 -27.34
N ALA A 252 -14.10 19.80 -27.18
CA ALA A 252 -15.05 20.18 -28.23
C ALA A 252 -15.02 21.69 -28.53
N ASP A 253 -14.85 22.55 -27.52
CA ASP A 253 -14.62 23.99 -27.68
C ASP A 253 -13.29 24.25 -28.41
N ALA A 254 -12.19 23.66 -27.93
CA ALA A 254 -10.87 23.75 -28.55
C ALA A 254 -10.86 23.20 -29.99
N SER A 255 -11.60 22.12 -30.27
CA SER A 255 -11.77 21.57 -31.62
C SER A 255 -12.59 22.48 -32.51
N ARG A 256 -13.65 23.11 -32.00
CA ARG A 256 -14.43 24.13 -32.73
C ARG A 256 -13.58 25.36 -33.04
N ASP A 257 -12.74 25.81 -32.12
CA ASP A 257 -11.83 26.95 -32.32
C ASP A 257 -10.63 26.61 -33.22
N PHE A 258 -10.11 25.39 -33.14
CA PHE A 258 -9.13 24.88 -34.11
C PHE A 258 -9.76 24.78 -35.50
N ALA A 259 -11.02 24.36 -35.62
CA ALA A 259 -11.75 24.35 -36.89
C ALA A 259 -12.02 25.77 -37.43
N LYS A 260 -12.35 26.75 -36.58
CA LYS A 260 -12.41 28.19 -36.95
C LYS A 260 -11.06 28.66 -37.47
N ARG A 261 -9.98 28.53 -36.68
CA ARG A 261 -8.62 28.92 -37.05
C ARG A 261 -8.14 28.22 -38.33
N ARG A 262 -8.49 26.93 -38.55
CA ARG A 262 -8.19 26.17 -39.79
C ARG A 262 -9.09 26.55 -40.97
N LYS A 263 -10.24 27.21 -40.77
CA LYS A 263 -11.00 27.91 -41.83
C LYS A 263 -10.37 29.27 -42.12
N GLU A 264 -10.02 30.06 -41.10
CA GLU A 264 -9.33 31.35 -41.25
C GLU A 264 -7.97 31.21 -41.96
N ILE A 265 -7.16 30.22 -41.60
CA ILE A 265 -5.88 29.93 -42.28
C ILE A 265 -6.13 29.52 -43.74
N ARG A 266 -7.20 28.79 -44.04
CA ARG A 266 -7.58 28.48 -45.43
C ARG A 266 -8.04 29.72 -46.18
N ALA A 267 -8.87 30.58 -45.58
CA ALA A 267 -9.28 31.85 -46.18
C ALA A 267 -8.09 32.80 -46.41
N LYS A 268 -7.17 32.93 -45.43
CA LYS A 268 -5.94 33.72 -45.57
C LYS A 268 -4.99 33.14 -46.62
N ARG A 269 -4.87 31.81 -46.73
CA ARG A 269 -4.10 31.16 -47.81
C ARG A 269 -4.74 31.36 -49.19
N LEU A 270 -6.07 31.33 -49.28
CA LEU A 270 -6.79 31.56 -50.53
C LEU A 270 -6.67 33.03 -50.97
N LEU A 271 -6.86 33.97 -50.05
CA LEU A 271 -6.61 35.41 -50.26
C LEU A 271 -5.13 35.70 -50.61
N LEU A 272 -4.17 35.00 -50.00
CA LEU A 272 -2.76 35.09 -50.38
C LEU A 272 -2.51 34.56 -51.79
N ALA A 273 -3.12 33.43 -52.17
CA ALA A 273 -3.01 32.86 -53.51
C ALA A 273 -3.70 33.74 -54.58
N GLU A 274 -4.84 34.35 -54.26
CA GLU A 274 -5.47 35.39 -55.07
C GLU A 274 -4.56 36.62 -55.19
N ARG A 275 -3.87 37.02 -54.11
CA ARG A 275 -2.99 38.19 -54.13
C ARG A 275 -1.65 37.93 -54.83
N THR A 276 -1.08 36.73 -54.77
CA THR A 276 0.08 36.35 -55.61
C THR A 276 -0.34 36.19 -57.06
N ARG A 277 -1.49 35.58 -57.37
CA ARG A 277 -1.99 35.51 -58.75
C ARG A 277 -2.28 36.90 -59.32
N PHE A 278 -2.85 37.80 -58.53
CA PHE A 278 -3.01 39.21 -58.90
C PHE A 278 -1.65 39.89 -59.11
N LEU A 279 -0.67 39.67 -58.23
CA LEU A 279 0.69 40.20 -58.40
C LEU A 279 1.37 39.65 -59.66
N GLU A 280 1.22 38.37 -59.96
CA GLU A 280 1.72 37.71 -61.18
C GLU A 280 1.05 38.29 -62.42
N GLN A 281 -0.27 38.48 -62.41
CA GLN A 281 -1.02 39.12 -63.48
C GLN A 281 -0.60 40.58 -63.68
N GLU A 282 -0.43 41.35 -62.61
CA GLU A 282 0.10 42.71 -62.70
C GLU A 282 1.57 42.71 -63.18
N LEU A 283 2.38 41.72 -62.83
CA LEU A 283 3.76 41.58 -63.33
C LEU A 283 3.81 41.13 -64.81
N THR A 284 2.82 40.41 -65.32
CA THR A 284 2.67 40.18 -66.78
C THR A 284 2.14 41.42 -67.48
N ASN A 285 1.12 42.09 -66.91
CA ASN A 285 0.58 43.34 -67.44
C ASN A 285 1.68 44.42 -67.56
N ASN A 286 2.52 44.58 -66.52
CA ASN A 286 3.64 45.53 -66.54
C ASN A 286 4.66 45.17 -67.64
N LYS A 287 5.03 43.89 -67.80
CA LYS A 287 5.92 43.45 -68.89
C LYS A 287 5.31 43.66 -70.28
N GLU A 288 4.01 43.43 -70.43
CA GLU A 288 3.28 43.70 -71.68
C GLU A 288 3.22 45.20 -71.96
N THR A 289 3.06 46.06 -70.95
CA THR A 289 3.17 47.51 -71.11
C THR A 289 4.60 47.97 -71.38
N ASP A 290 5.63 47.35 -70.80
CA ASP A 290 7.04 47.65 -71.08
C ASP A 290 7.36 47.32 -72.55
N VAL A 291 6.89 46.18 -73.06
CA VAL A 291 7.02 45.81 -74.48
C VAL A 291 6.18 46.72 -75.39
N ALA A 292 5.00 47.17 -74.94
CA ALA A 292 4.20 48.17 -75.65
C ALA A 292 4.90 49.54 -75.70
N ILE A 293 5.59 49.94 -74.63
CA ILE A 293 6.40 51.16 -74.56
C ILE A 293 7.62 51.02 -75.48
N GLU A 294 8.39 49.92 -75.41
CA GLU A 294 9.52 49.70 -76.33
C GLU A 294 9.09 49.72 -77.80
N THR A 295 7.95 49.13 -78.13
CA THR A 295 7.44 49.10 -79.52
C THR A 295 6.89 50.47 -79.95
N ALA A 296 6.27 51.23 -79.04
CA ALA A 296 5.88 52.62 -79.28
C ALA A 296 7.10 53.56 -79.44
N ASP A 297 8.16 53.38 -78.64
CA ASP A 297 9.40 54.16 -78.73
C ASP A 297 10.18 53.84 -80.01
N ARG A 298 10.29 52.56 -80.40
CA ARG A 298 10.81 52.17 -81.73
C ARG A 298 9.95 52.75 -82.85
N GLY A 299 8.62 52.78 -82.68
CA GLY A 299 7.69 53.45 -83.58
C GLY A 299 7.95 54.95 -83.71
N MET A 300 8.11 55.66 -82.59
CA MET A 300 8.43 57.09 -82.55
C MET A 300 9.82 57.40 -83.12
N ALA A 301 10.81 56.53 -82.90
CA ALA A 301 12.13 56.66 -83.50
C ALA A 301 12.05 56.56 -85.04
N ASN A 302 11.39 55.51 -85.56
CA ASN A 302 11.16 55.35 -87.00
C ASN A 302 10.34 56.51 -87.61
N ILE A 303 9.39 57.08 -86.88
CA ILE A 303 8.61 58.25 -87.33
C ILE A 303 9.48 59.52 -87.35
N ARG A 304 10.36 59.72 -86.36
CA ARG A 304 11.32 60.84 -86.35
C ARG A 304 12.32 60.73 -87.49
N GLU A 305 12.90 59.55 -87.71
CA GLU A 305 13.82 59.31 -88.83
C GLU A 305 13.15 59.58 -90.18
N ARG A 306 11.92 59.07 -90.39
CA ARG A 306 11.13 59.37 -91.60
C ARG A 306 10.82 60.86 -91.75
N TYR A 307 10.46 61.53 -90.67
CA TYR A 307 10.20 62.98 -90.70
C TYR A 307 11.48 63.79 -91.01
N GLU A 308 12.64 63.36 -90.53
CA GLU A 308 13.92 63.97 -90.91
C GLU A 308 14.26 63.73 -92.38
N THR A 309 14.03 62.52 -92.93
CA THR A 309 14.21 62.26 -94.36
C THR A 309 13.22 63.04 -95.23
N GLU A 310 11.93 63.05 -94.88
CA GLU A 310 10.89 63.79 -95.61
C GLU A 310 11.13 65.32 -95.52
N SER A 311 11.63 65.83 -94.38
CA SER A 311 12.02 67.25 -94.25
C SER A 311 13.28 67.59 -95.05
N ALA A 312 14.22 66.63 -95.22
CA ALA A 312 15.38 66.81 -96.07
C ALA A 312 14.99 66.81 -97.56
N GLU A 313 14.15 65.88 -98.00
CA GLU A 313 13.59 65.83 -99.36
C GLU A 313 12.75 67.09 -99.66
N GLN A 314 11.93 67.56 -98.72
CA GLN A 314 11.16 68.80 -98.87
C GLN A 314 12.06 70.02 -99.06
N ARG A 315 13.23 70.08 -98.38
CA ARG A 315 14.22 71.15 -98.58
C ARG A 315 14.88 71.05 -99.96
N ALA A 316 15.30 69.85 -100.36
CA ALA A 316 15.88 69.63 -101.70
C ALA A 316 14.90 70.04 -102.81
N LEU A 317 13.62 69.67 -102.69
CA LEU A 317 12.56 70.09 -103.62
C LEU A 317 12.28 71.61 -103.56
N ALA A 318 12.41 72.24 -102.40
CA ALA A 318 12.32 73.70 -102.29
C ALA A 318 13.46 74.38 -103.08
N ASP A 319 14.71 73.93 -102.87
CA ASP A 319 15.90 74.42 -103.57
C ASP A 319 15.81 74.18 -105.09
N GLU A 320 15.33 73.00 -105.52
CA GLU A 320 15.06 72.71 -106.93
C GLU A 320 13.99 73.64 -107.52
N THR A 321 12.87 73.88 -106.82
CA THR A 321 11.86 74.81 -107.34
C THR A 321 12.34 76.25 -107.37
N ASP A 322 13.22 76.70 -106.47
CA ASP A 322 13.84 78.03 -106.55
C ASP A 322 14.90 78.12 -107.64
N ALA A 323 15.66 77.06 -107.89
CA ALA A 323 16.52 76.95 -109.09
C ALA A 323 15.68 77.03 -110.38
N ALA A 324 14.55 76.32 -110.45
CA ALA A 324 13.61 76.36 -111.56
C ALA A 324 12.95 77.74 -111.74
N LYS A 325 12.51 78.40 -110.65
CA LYS A 325 12.01 79.79 -110.70
C LYS A 325 13.07 80.76 -111.24
N ASN A 326 14.34 80.58 -110.85
CA ASN A 326 15.45 81.40 -111.32
C ASN A 326 15.89 81.06 -112.76
N ALA A 327 15.64 79.85 -113.27
CA ALA A 327 15.73 79.54 -114.70
C ALA A 327 14.59 80.20 -115.49
N LEU A 328 13.34 80.05 -115.02
CA LEU A 328 12.15 80.62 -115.66
C LEU A 328 12.19 82.15 -115.74
N ARG A 329 12.69 82.82 -114.67
CA ARG A 329 12.92 84.28 -114.67
C ARG A 329 13.92 84.73 -115.74
N ARG A 330 14.96 83.94 -116.03
CA ARG A 330 15.93 84.22 -117.11
C ARG A 330 15.29 84.03 -118.49
N ALA A 331 14.61 82.91 -118.71
CA ALA A 331 13.87 82.66 -119.95
C ALA A 331 12.80 83.73 -120.24
N ALA A 332 12.10 84.23 -119.22
CA ALA A 332 11.13 85.32 -119.36
C ALA A 332 11.78 86.67 -119.75
N ALA A 333 12.98 86.97 -119.26
CA ALA A 333 13.74 88.15 -119.65
C ALA A 333 14.25 88.05 -121.10
N GLU A 334 14.70 86.87 -121.52
CA GLU A 334 15.07 86.60 -122.91
C GLU A 334 13.86 86.75 -123.85
N LEU A 335 12.69 86.23 -123.47
CA LEU A 335 11.44 86.40 -124.23
C LEU A 335 11.06 87.87 -124.39
N ALA A 336 11.17 88.67 -123.32
CA ALA A 336 10.86 90.10 -123.35
C ALA A 336 11.79 90.90 -124.31
N THR A 337 13.07 90.54 -124.39
CA THR A 337 14.01 91.18 -125.35
C THR A 337 13.71 90.78 -126.80
N LEU A 338 13.31 89.52 -127.03
CA LEU A 338 12.88 89.04 -128.36
C LEU A 338 11.59 89.74 -128.84
N ASP A 339 10.61 89.97 -127.97
CA ASP A 339 9.39 90.68 -128.33
C ASP A 339 9.61 92.18 -128.61
N GLY A 340 10.54 92.84 -127.90
CA GLY A 340 11.02 94.17 -128.27
C GLY A 340 11.61 94.19 -129.69
N GLY A 341 12.40 93.17 -130.05
CA GLY A 341 12.93 92.98 -131.41
C GLY A 341 11.84 92.71 -132.47
N ASN A 342 10.70 92.13 -132.09
CA ASN A 342 9.56 91.93 -132.98
C ASN A 342 8.70 93.19 -133.16
N ALA A 343 8.61 94.07 -132.15
CA ALA A 343 7.92 95.36 -132.26
C ALA A 343 8.57 96.25 -133.35
N ALA A 344 9.89 96.40 -133.32
CA ALA A 344 10.64 97.16 -134.33
C ALA A 344 10.43 96.64 -135.78
N LYS A 345 10.34 95.31 -135.95
CA LYS A 345 10.05 94.68 -137.25
C LYS A 345 8.63 94.97 -137.75
N ARG A 346 7.64 95.07 -136.84
CA ARG A 346 6.25 95.45 -137.19
C ARG A 346 6.15 96.89 -137.66
N GLU A 347 6.92 97.80 -137.08
CA GLU A 347 6.97 99.22 -137.48
C GLU A 347 7.59 99.40 -138.89
N ALA A 348 8.68 98.67 -139.17
CA ALA A 348 9.28 98.64 -140.52
C ALA A 348 8.32 98.09 -141.60
N LEU A 349 7.45 97.13 -141.25
CA LEU A 349 6.39 96.62 -142.12
C LEU A 349 5.32 97.69 -142.42
N LEU A 350 4.96 98.51 -141.43
CA LEU A 350 4.01 99.62 -141.55
C LEU A 350 4.50 100.67 -142.56
N LEU A 351 5.78 101.05 -142.47
CA LEU A 351 6.44 101.95 -143.43
C LEU A 351 6.50 101.39 -144.86
N LYS A 352 6.58 100.07 -145.05
CA LYS A 352 6.46 99.46 -146.38
C LYS A 352 5.02 99.43 -146.90
N ARG A 353 4.01 99.22 -146.05
CA ARG A 353 2.59 99.30 -146.44
C ARG A 353 2.21 100.69 -146.97
N GLN A 354 2.64 101.77 -146.29
CA GLN A 354 2.38 103.15 -146.75
C GLN A 354 3.03 103.51 -148.10
N LYS A 355 4.08 102.78 -148.52
CA LYS A 355 4.66 102.92 -149.88
C LYS A 355 3.86 102.16 -150.94
N LEU A 356 3.14 101.10 -150.58
CA LEU A 356 2.29 100.31 -151.48
C LEU A 356 1.01 101.08 -151.89
N GLU A 357 0.36 101.75 -150.94
CA GLU A 357 -0.81 102.60 -151.25
C GLU A 357 -0.49 103.69 -152.28
N LYS A 358 0.72 104.28 -152.20
CA LYS A 358 1.17 105.37 -153.07
C LYS A 358 1.48 104.90 -154.50
N THR A 359 1.70 103.60 -154.74
CA THR A 359 1.80 103.03 -156.09
C THR A 359 0.44 102.56 -156.61
N GLN A 360 -0.41 101.96 -155.76
CA GLN A 360 -1.79 101.60 -156.13
C GLN A 360 -2.60 102.81 -156.61
N LYS A 361 -2.53 103.96 -155.90
CA LYS A 361 -3.20 105.23 -156.27
C LYS A 361 -2.68 105.85 -157.58
N LYS A 362 -1.63 105.31 -158.20
CA LYS A 362 -1.17 105.67 -159.56
C LYS A 362 -1.66 104.69 -160.63
N LEU A 363 -1.87 103.41 -160.30
CA LEU A 363 -2.25 102.37 -161.26
C LEU A 363 -3.74 102.44 -161.63
N GLU A 364 -4.64 102.70 -160.67
CA GLU A 364 -6.06 102.91 -160.97
C GLU A 364 -6.31 104.08 -161.93
N LYS A 365 -5.50 105.14 -161.87
CA LYS A 365 -5.58 106.29 -162.78
C LYS A 365 -5.13 105.97 -164.21
N ALA A 366 -4.52 104.81 -164.44
CA ALA A 366 -4.19 104.31 -165.78
C ALA A 366 -5.29 103.39 -166.35
N THR A 367 -5.88 102.50 -165.53
CA THR A 367 -6.95 101.59 -165.99
C THR A 367 -8.29 102.30 -166.18
N LYS A 368 -8.69 103.18 -165.23
CA LYS A 368 -9.90 104.03 -165.34
C LYS A 368 -9.79 105.15 -166.40
N ARG A 369 -8.84 105.02 -167.33
CA ARG A 369 -8.61 105.88 -168.50
C ARG A 369 -8.80 105.14 -169.84
N LEU A 370 -9.14 103.84 -169.83
CA LEU A 370 -9.45 103.08 -171.05
C LEU A 370 -10.90 102.55 -171.09
N GLU A 371 -11.55 102.34 -169.94
CA GLU A 371 -12.95 101.90 -169.84
C GLU A 371 -13.99 103.03 -169.99
N ARG A 372 -13.60 104.22 -170.48
CA ARG A 372 -14.46 105.41 -170.44
C ARG A 372 -15.16 105.77 -171.75
N GLU A 373 -14.59 105.40 -172.90
CA GLU A 373 -14.96 106.00 -174.20
C GLU A 373 -15.11 104.93 -175.30
N LYS A 374 -16.35 104.41 -175.42
CA LYS A 374 -17.10 104.00 -176.64
C LYS A 374 -17.97 102.74 -176.41
N LEU A 375 -19.29 102.75 -176.57
CA LEU A 375 -20.25 103.83 -176.89
C LEU A 375 -21.44 103.77 -175.90
N GLU A 376 -22.06 104.86 -175.39
CA GLU A 376 -22.56 106.11 -176.02
C GLU A 376 -23.85 105.86 -176.86
N LEU A 377 -24.96 106.60 -176.81
CA LEU A 377 -25.47 107.80 -176.09
C LEU A 377 -27.00 107.52 -175.80
N MET A 378 -27.82 108.21 -174.99
CA MET A 378 -27.80 109.25 -173.92
C MET A 378 -29.21 109.21 -173.24
N SER A 379 -29.60 109.94 -172.18
CA SER A 379 -28.98 110.95 -171.31
C SER A 379 -29.42 110.75 -169.84
N LEU A 380 -29.04 111.69 -168.96
CA LEU A 380 -29.67 112.01 -167.67
C LEU A 380 -31.21 111.84 -167.69
N GLU A 381 -31.89 111.42 -166.61
CA GLU A 381 -31.58 111.71 -165.19
C GLU A 381 -32.06 110.62 -164.19
N GLU A 382 -31.60 110.72 -162.93
CA GLU A 382 -32.11 110.13 -161.67
C GLU A 382 -32.31 108.60 -161.46
N ARG A 383 -31.46 108.08 -160.54
CA ARG A 383 -31.71 107.10 -159.44
C ARG A 383 -33.00 106.26 -159.42
N GLY A 384 -32.78 104.94 -159.23
CA GLY A 384 -33.75 103.97 -158.70
C GLY A 384 -34.08 102.87 -159.71
N ALA A 385 -34.14 101.58 -159.39
CA ALA A 385 -33.81 100.84 -158.16
C ALA A 385 -33.06 99.53 -158.59
N GLU A 386 -32.24 98.85 -157.79
CA GLU A 386 -32.46 98.38 -156.42
C GLU A 386 -33.75 97.55 -156.25
N LEU A 387 -33.97 96.57 -157.15
CA LEU A 387 -34.96 95.47 -156.96
C LEU A 387 -34.67 94.24 -157.86
N ASP A 388 -34.65 94.39 -159.19
CA ASP A 388 -34.95 93.31 -160.15
C ASP A 388 -33.84 92.29 -160.50
N ARG A 389 -32.66 92.30 -159.88
CA ARG A 389 -31.62 91.26 -160.13
C ARG A 389 -31.04 90.54 -158.92
N VAL A 390 -31.20 91.12 -157.72
CA VAL A 390 -31.32 90.33 -156.49
C VAL A 390 -32.42 89.26 -156.66
N GLN A 391 -33.44 89.56 -157.47
CA GLN A 391 -34.52 88.66 -157.86
C GLN A 391 -34.05 87.35 -158.53
N LYS A 392 -32.98 87.35 -159.36
CA LYS A 392 -32.57 86.15 -160.11
C LYS A 392 -31.66 85.20 -159.35
N GLU A 393 -30.76 85.71 -158.51
CA GLU A 393 -29.95 84.84 -157.63
C GLU A 393 -30.83 84.27 -156.49
N ASN A 394 -31.84 85.02 -156.02
CA ASN A 394 -32.85 84.48 -155.12
C ASN A 394 -33.80 83.47 -155.77
N GLU A 395 -34.10 83.55 -157.07
CA GLU A 395 -35.01 82.61 -157.73
C GLU A 395 -34.50 81.16 -157.67
N GLU A 396 -33.18 80.94 -157.75
CA GLU A 396 -32.60 79.60 -157.65
C GLU A 396 -32.57 79.09 -156.19
N GLU A 397 -32.10 79.88 -155.22
CA GLU A 397 -32.11 79.49 -153.80
C GLU A 397 -33.53 79.30 -153.22
N LEU A 398 -34.51 80.11 -153.64
CA LEU A 398 -35.90 80.03 -153.19
C LEU A 398 -36.61 78.73 -153.63
N THR A 399 -36.17 78.10 -154.73
CA THR A 399 -36.72 76.80 -155.16
C THR A 399 -36.22 75.63 -154.31
N ALA A 400 -35.01 75.72 -153.76
CA ALA A 400 -34.50 74.75 -152.79
C ALA A 400 -35.26 74.87 -151.45
N ALA A 401 -35.29 76.08 -150.87
CA ALA A 401 -35.93 76.33 -149.57
C ALA A 401 -37.44 75.96 -149.55
N ARG A 402 -38.13 76.07 -150.70
CA ARG A 402 -39.55 75.68 -150.84
C ARG A 402 -39.79 74.17 -150.79
N LYS A 403 -38.80 73.31 -151.06
CA LYS A 403 -38.93 71.85 -150.85
C LYS A 403 -38.85 71.49 -149.37
N ASP A 404 -37.87 72.02 -148.65
CA ASP A 404 -37.64 71.68 -147.24
C ASP A 404 -38.76 72.20 -146.33
N ALA A 405 -39.30 73.39 -146.64
CA ALA A 405 -40.47 73.96 -145.95
C ALA A 405 -41.73 73.08 -146.04
N ALA A 406 -41.87 72.25 -147.08
CA ALA A 406 -42.98 71.28 -147.19
C ALA A 406 -42.75 70.08 -146.26
N ALA A 407 -41.54 69.49 -146.27
CA ALA A 407 -41.21 68.32 -145.46
C ALA A 407 -41.38 68.57 -143.95
N HIS A 408 -40.99 69.75 -143.46
CA HIS A 408 -41.16 70.12 -142.05
C HIS A 408 -42.64 70.25 -141.62
N LYS A 409 -43.56 70.57 -142.55
CA LYS A 409 -44.98 70.75 -142.24
C LYS A 409 -45.69 69.41 -141.98
N ASP A 410 -45.32 68.37 -142.73
CA ASP A 410 -45.84 67.01 -142.53
C ASP A 410 -45.30 66.36 -141.25
N LEU A 411 -44.02 66.59 -140.92
CA LEU A 411 -43.44 66.17 -139.64
C LEU A 411 -44.20 66.76 -138.45
N LEU A 412 -44.55 68.06 -138.52
CA LEU A 412 -45.26 68.75 -137.45
C LEU A 412 -46.71 68.27 -137.26
N MET A 413 -47.36 67.75 -138.32
CA MET A 413 -48.65 67.06 -138.22
C MET A 413 -48.54 65.70 -137.52
N ARG A 414 -47.51 64.90 -137.84
CA ARG A 414 -47.29 63.59 -137.20
C ARG A 414 -47.01 63.72 -135.69
N ALA A 415 -46.11 64.63 -135.32
CA ALA A 415 -45.81 64.92 -133.91
C ALA A 415 -47.05 65.36 -133.10
N ARG A 416 -47.99 66.10 -133.72
CA ARG A 416 -49.27 66.47 -133.08
C ARG A 416 -50.22 65.28 -132.88
N ALA A 417 -50.20 64.29 -133.75
CA ALA A 417 -50.99 63.06 -133.58
C ALA A 417 -50.43 62.20 -132.42
N GLU A 418 -49.11 62.03 -132.36
CA GLU A 418 -48.43 61.29 -131.29
C GLU A 418 -48.64 61.94 -129.91
N LEU A 419 -48.53 63.28 -129.83
CA LEU A 419 -48.80 64.04 -128.61
C LEU A 419 -50.22 63.81 -128.08
N LYS A 420 -51.22 63.70 -128.98
CA LYS A 420 -52.61 63.41 -128.59
C LYS A 420 -52.76 61.99 -128.02
N GLY A 421 -52.16 60.99 -128.66
CA GLY A 421 -52.18 59.60 -128.20
C GLY A 421 -51.49 59.41 -126.83
N LEU A 422 -50.41 60.14 -126.57
CA LEU A 422 -49.78 60.19 -125.25
C LEU A 422 -50.69 60.83 -124.19
N GLY A 423 -51.39 61.92 -124.53
CA GLY A 423 -52.37 62.60 -123.67
C GLY A 423 -53.66 61.81 -123.38
N GLU A 424 -53.91 60.71 -124.09
CA GLU A 424 -54.98 59.75 -123.80
C GLU A 424 -54.47 58.62 -122.89
N ARG A 425 -53.21 58.20 -123.04
CA ARG A 425 -52.55 57.21 -122.14
C ARG A 425 -52.33 57.74 -120.73
N THR A 426 -51.94 59.00 -120.55
CA THR A 426 -51.76 59.59 -119.21
C THR A 426 -53.06 59.59 -118.41
N LYS A 427 -54.20 59.93 -119.05
CA LYS A 427 -55.53 59.89 -118.40
C LYS A 427 -55.95 58.50 -117.94
N ALA A 428 -55.55 57.45 -118.66
CA ALA A 428 -55.79 56.07 -118.24
C ALA A 428 -54.95 55.71 -116.99
N LEU A 429 -53.66 56.07 -116.99
CA LEU A 429 -52.77 55.86 -115.84
C LEU A 429 -53.17 56.68 -114.61
N ASP A 430 -53.68 57.91 -114.78
CA ASP A 430 -54.24 58.71 -113.69
C ASP A 430 -55.46 58.03 -113.05
N ALA A 431 -56.36 57.46 -113.87
CA ALA A 431 -57.53 56.72 -113.37
C ALA A 431 -57.13 55.44 -112.62
N GLU A 432 -56.16 54.68 -113.14
CA GLU A 432 -55.61 53.50 -112.47
C GLU A 432 -54.92 53.87 -111.14
N THR A 433 -54.12 54.95 -111.14
CA THR A 433 -53.48 55.50 -109.93
C THR A 433 -54.52 55.98 -108.91
N GLN A 434 -55.64 56.55 -109.35
CA GLN A 434 -56.76 56.93 -108.48
C GLN A 434 -57.40 55.69 -107.83
N GLY A 435 -57.56 54.59 -108.58
CA GLY A 435 -58.04 53.31 -108.08
C GLY A 435 -57.09 52.66 -107.06
N ALA A 436 -55.79 52.63 -107.36
CA ALA A 436 -54.77 52.16 -106.42
C ALA A 436 -54.78 52.98 -105.11
N ARG A 437 -54.93 54.31 -105.21
CA ARG A 437 -55.04 55.21 -104.03
C ARG A 437 -56.28 54.95 -103.17
N THR A 438 -57.42 54.55 -103.74
CA THR A 438 -58.61 54.21 -102.93
C THR A 438 -58.49 52.84 -102.28
N GLN A 439 -57.91 51.85 -102.97
CA GLN A 439 -57.58 50.55 -102.36
C GLN A 439 -56.61 50.70 -101.18
N ASN A 440 -55.56 51.52 -101.34
CA ASN A 440 -54.56 51.75 -100.29
C ASN A 440 -55.17 52.44 -99.05
N LYS A 441 -56.11 53.37 -99.23
CA LYS A 441 -56.93 53.92 -98.12
C LYS A 441 -57.82 52.86 -97.43
N GLY A 442 -58.30 51.87 -98.18
CA GLY A 442 -59.02 50.72 -97.63
C GLY A 442 -58.13 49.82 -96.77
N LEU A 443 -56.91 49.52 -97.24
CA LEU A 443 -55.92 48.75 -96.48
C LEU A 443 -55.44 49.49 -95.23
N ALA A 444 -55.16 50.80 -95.32
CA ALA A 444 -54.77 51.61 -94.16
C ALA A 444 -55.82 51.60 -93.03
N ARG A 445 -57.13 51.67 -93.37
CA ARG A 445 -58.22 51.50 -92.39
C ARG A 445 -58.25 50.10 -91.76
N LYS A 446 -57.88 49.07 -92.53
CA LYS A 446 -57.84 47.68 -92.08
C LYS A 446 -56.64 47.40 -91.16
N ILE A 447 -55.52 48.09 -91.39
CA ILE A 447 -54.33 48.10 -90.51
C ILE A 447 -54.70 48.76 -89.17
N ALA A 448 -55.23 49.99 -89.18
CA ALA A 448 -55.63 50.69 -87.95
C ALA A 448 -56.64 49.90 -87.08
N LEU A 449 -57.55 49.15 -87.69
CA LEU A 449 -58.50 48.27 -86.98
C LEU A 449 -57.81 47.03 -86.36
N MET A 450 -56.67 46.59 -86.89
CA MET A 450 -55.85 45.54 -86.29
C MET A 450 -54.94 46.11 -85.21
N ASP A 451 -54.38 47.31 -85.38
CA ASP A 451 -53.59 47.99 -84.35
C ASP A 451 -54.44 48.25 -83.08
N GLU A 452 -55.70 48.68 -83.24
CA GLU A 452 -56.66 48.82 -82.14
C GLU A 452 -56.94 47.49 -81.41
N ARG A 453 -56.93 46.38 -82.15
CA ARG A 453 -57.08 45.02 -81.57
C ARG A 453 -55.82 44.57 -80.85
N VAL A 454 -54.63 44.87 -81.39
CA VAL A 454 -53.34 44.56 -80.75
C VAL A 454 -53.19 45.35 -79.46
N LEU A 455 -53.55 46.63 -79.43
CA LEU A 455 -53.58 47.44 -78.21
C LEU A 455 -54.52 46.84 -77.16
N LYS A 456 -55.75 46.49 -77.53
CA LYS A 456 -56.69 45.82 -76.61
C LYS A 456 -56.20 44.45 -76.14
N GLN A 457 -55.50 43.70 -76.98
CA GLN A 457 -54.85 42.45 -76.59
C GLN A 457 -53.70 42.70 -75.60
N GLN A 458 -52.87 43.73 -75.81
CA GLN A 458 -51.82 44.15 -74.88
C GLN A 458 -52.40 44.62 -73.53
N GLU A 459 -53.51 45.36 -73.52
CA GLU A 459 -54.24 45.73 -72.29
C GLU A 459 -54.74 44.48 -71.54
N THR A 460 -55.32 43.50 -72.24
CA THR A 460 -55.76 42.24 -71.61
C THR A 460 -54.60 41.38 -71.13
N LEU A 461 -53.45 41.39 -71.82
CA LEU A 461 -52.23 40.72 -71.38
C LEU A 461 -51.66 41.39 -70.13
N TYR A 462 -51.50 42.71 -70.10
CA TYR A 462 -51.08 43.45 -68.91
C TYR A 462 -51.99 43.20 -67.70
N HIS A 463 -53.31 43.12 -67.93
CA HIS A 463 -54.25 42.81 -66.86
C HIS A 463 -54.14 41.35 -66.39
N ALA A 464 -53.93 40.40 -67.31
CA ALA A 464 -53.68 39.00 -66.97
C ALA A 464 -52.34 38.82 -66.23
N GLU A 465 -51.26 39.45 -66.68
CA GLU A 465 -49.94 39.46 -66.04
C GLU A 465 -50.00 40.08 -64.64
N PHE A 466 -50.73 41.18 -64.46
CA PHE A 466 -50.96 41.76 -63.14
C PHE A 466 -51.79 40.84 -62.23
N GLN A 467 -52.80 40.14 -62.76
CA GLN A 467 -53.53 39.12 -61.99
C GLN A 467 -52.63 37.93 -61.64
N ILE A 468 -51.78 37.46 -62.56
CA ILE A 468 -50.80 36.40 -62.35
C ILE A 468 -49.81 36.80 -61.25
N GLN A 469 -49.19 37.97 -61.31
CA GLN A 469 -48.29 38.46 -60.25
C GLN A 469 -48.97 38.56 -58.87
N ASN A 470 -50.26 38.92 -58.83
CA ASN A 470 -51.03 38.94 -57.57
C ASN A 470 -51.39 37.52 -57.08
N LEU A 471 -51.62 36.57 -57.99
CA LEU A 471 -51.81 35.15 -57.66
C LEU A 471 -50.49 34.52 -57.22
N GLU A 472 -49.38 34.77 -57.88
CA GLU A 472 -48.02 34.37 -57.47
C GLU A 472 -47.68 34.92 -56.08
N ARG A 473 -47.95 36.20 -55.80
CA ARG A 473 -47.80 36.80 -54.46
C ARG A 473 -48.74 36.23 -53.39
N ARG A 474 -49.82 35.53 -53.77
CA ARG A 474 -50.70 34.79 -52.86
C ARG A 474 -50.27 33.33 -52.71
N VAL A 475 -49.83 32.68 -53.78
CA VAL A 475 -49.29 31.31 -53.81
C VAL A 475 -47.96 31.24 -53.07
N ALA A 476 -47.07 32.22 -53.24
CA ALA A 476 -45.83 32.34 -52.47
C ALA A 476 -46.13 32.44 -50.96
N ARG A 477 -47.08 33.29 -50.56
CA ARG A 477 -47.52 33.39 -49.15
C ARG A 477 -48.19 32.12 -48.62
N ALA A 478 -49.00 31.44 -49.44
CA ALA A 478 -49.60 30.16 -49.09
C ALA A 478 -48.55 29.02 -48.97
N GLY A 479 -47.50 29.07 -49.80
CA GLY A 479 -46.33 28.19 -49.76
C GLY A 479 -45.27 28.57 -48.72
N GLY A 480 -45.56 29.54 -47.84
CA GLY A 480 -44.73 29.90 -46.68
C GLY A 480 -43.76 31.08 -46.88
N ALA A 481 -43.60 31.61 -48.09
CA ALA A 481 -42.76 32.78 -48.34
C ALA A 481 -43.46 34.07 -47.85
N ARG A 482 -42.99 34.59 -46.71
CA ARG A 482 -43.43 35.85 -46.10
C ARG A 482 -42.46 36.99 -46.47
N SER A 483 -42.87 38.24 -46.27
CA SER A 483 -41.97 39.39 -46.48
C SER A 483 -40.79 39.32 -45.49
N ASP A 484 -39.58 39.73 -45.89
CA ASP A 484 -38.39 39.66 -45.03
C ASP A 484 -38.59 40.33 -43.66
N GLU A 485 -39.39 41.38 -43.61
CA GLU A 485 -39.76 42.07 -42.37
C GLU A 485 -40.72 41.26 -41.49
N GLU A 486 -41.72 40.59 -42.09
CA GLU A 486 -42.58 39.63 -41.37
C GLU A 486 -41.73 38.44 -40.87
N THR A 487 -40.83 37.92 -41.71
CA THR A 487 -39.93 36.82 -41.40
C THR A 487 -38.98 37.18 -40.26
N ARG A 488 -38.42 38.39 -40.23
CA ARG A 488 -37.62 38.91 -39.11
C ARG A 488 -38.42 39.03 -37.82
N VAL A 489 -39.62 39.63 -37.86
CA VAL A 489 -40.48 39.78 -36.67
C VAL A 489 -40.90 38.41 -36.13
N LEU A 490 -41.20 37.45 -37.01
CA LEU A 490 -41.53 36.08 -36.62
C LEU A 490 -40.31 35.34 -36.08
N GLN A 491 -39.13 35.48 -36.69
CA GLN A 491 -37.90 34.85 -36.21
C GLN A 491 -37.50 35.41 -34.83
N ALA A 492 -37.49 36.73 -34.65
CA ALA A 492 -37.23 37.35 -33.34
C ALA A 492 -38.24 36.91 -32.27
N LYS A 493 -39.51 36.67 -32.66
CA LYS A 493 -40.54 36.15 -31.75
C LYS A 493 -40.39 34.65 -31.46
N ILE A 494 -39.91 33.87 -32.43
CA ILE A 494 -39.49 32.47 -32.23
C ILE A 494 -38.28 32.41 -31.30
N ASP A 495 -37.28 33.26 -31.50
CA ASP A 495 -36.06 33.29 -30.70
C ASP A 495 -36.35 33.71 -29.24
N ALA A 496 -37.25 34.69 -29.04
CA ALA A 496 -37.75 35.06 -27.71
C ALA A 496 -38.58 33.94 -27.04
N LEU A 497 -39.45 33.27 -27.79
CA LEU A 497 -40.20 32.11 -27.30
C LEU A 497 -39.28 30.91 -27.02
N GLN A 498 -38.18 30.76 -27.75
CA GLN A 498 -37.15 29.77 -27.45
C GLN A 498 -36.30 30.14 -26.23
N SER A 499 -35.96 31.42 -26.02
CA SER A 499 -35.26 31.86 -24.80
C SER A 499 -36.11 31.54 -23.57
N THR A 500 -37.36 32.04 -23.56
CA THR A 500 -38.30 31.77 -22.47
C THR A 500 -38.63 30.28 -22.30
N LEU A 501 -38.66 29.47 -23.37
CA LEU A 501 -38.78 28.02 -23.25
C LEU A 501 -37.53 27.40 -22.60
N ARG A 502 -36.32 27.79 -23.00
CA ARG A 502 -35.05 27.32 -22.39
C ARG A 502 -34.96 27.73 -20.91
N GLU A 503 -35.39 28.94 -20.58
CA GLU A 503 -35.49 29.45 -19.20
C GLU A 503 -36.44 28.59 -18.37
N ARG A 504 -37.67 28.31 -18.86
CA ARG A 504 -38.63 27.45 -18.15
C ARG A 504 -38.21 25.98 -18.07
N VAL A 505 -37.49 25.46 -19.06
CA VAL A 505 -36.88 24.11 -18.99
C VAL A 505 -35.76 24.09 -17.95
N ALA A 506 -34.88 25.11 -17.90
CA ALA A 506 -33.83 25.18 -16.89
C ALA A 506 -34.38 25.35 -15.46
N GLU A 507 -35.45 26.13 -15.27
CA GLU A 507 -36.18 26.21 -13.99
C GLU A 507 -36.82 24.87 -13.62
N HIS A 508 -37.48 24.19 -14.57
CA HIS A 508 -38.08 22.87 -14.37
C HIS A 508 -37.03 21.83 -13.96
N ASP A 509 -35.91 21.76 -14.68
CA ASP A 509 -34.88 20.76 -14.45
C ASP A 509 -34.14 21.03 -13.13
N ALA A 510 -33.98 22.31 -12.74
CA ALA A 510 -33.49 22.68 -11.41
C ALA A 510 -34.48 22.31 -10.30
N LEU A 511 -35.79 22.46 -10.52
CA LEU A 511 -36.82 22.02 -9.58
C LEU A 511 -36.85 20.49 -9.45
N VAL A 512 -36.76 19.75 -10.56
CA VAL A 512 -36.69 18.27 -10.56
C VAL A 512 -35.43 17.77 -9.84
N ALA A 513 -34.28 18.40 -10.07
CA ALA A 513 -33.05 18.09 -9.34
C ALA A 513 -33.18 18.40 -7.83
N SER A 514 -33.87 19.49 -7.47
CA SER A 514 -34.14 19.88 -6.08
C SER A 514 -35.10 18.92 -5.38
N THR A 515 -36.21 18.53 -6.02
CA THR A 515 -37.16 17.56 -5.46
C THR A 515 -36.51 16.19 -5.32
N ARG A 516 -35.74 15.74 -6.31
CA ARG A 516 -35.02 14.46 -6.25
C ARG A 516 -34.01 14.44 -5.08
N ARG A 517 -33.23 15.51 -4.89
CA ARG A 517 -32.34 15.63 -3.72
C ARG A 517 -33.12 15.59 -2.40
N ALA A 518 -34.26 16.29 -2.32
CA ALA A 518 -35.11 16.25 -1.14
C ALA A 518 -35.72 14.86 -0.87
N GLU A 519 -36.00 14.07 -1.91
CA GLU A 519 -36.44 12.67 -1.78
C GLU A 519 -35.31 11.74 -1.33
N GLU A 520 -34.10 11.91 -1.87
CA GLU A 520 -32.88 11.19 -1.47
C GLU A 520 -32.51 11.50 -0.01
N ASP A 521 -32.56 12.77 0.41
CA ASP A 521 -32.38 13.23 1.79
C ASP A 521 -33.48 12.68 2.73
N LEU A 522 -34.75 12.68 2.30
CA LEU A 522 -35.87 12.11 3.04
C LEU A 522 -35.69 10.60 3.25
N GLU A 523 -35.21 9.88 2.23
CA GLU A 523 -34.96 8.45 2.34
C GLU A 523 -33.74 8.15 3.23
N ALA A 524 -32.68 8.95 3.14
CA ALA A 524 -31.53 8.88 4.05
C ALA A 524 -31.95 9.15 5.51
N ALA A 525 -32.78 10.17 5.76
CA ALA A 525 -33.35 10.46 7.07
C ALA A 525 -34.25 9.32 7.58
N ARG A 526 -35.05 8.70 6.71
CA ARG A 526 -35.86 7.50 7.04
C ARG A 526 -34.98 6.28 7.37
N LYS A 527 -33.88 6.06 6.63
CA LYS A 527 -32.88 5.00 6.90
C LYS A 527 -32.21 5.22 8.27
N ARG A 528 -31.70 6.43 8.54
CA ARG A 528 -31.14 6.85 9.83
C ARG A 528 -32.16 6.69 10.98
N SER A 529 -33.42 7.08 10.78
CA SER A 529 -34.48 6.91 11.79
C SER A 529 -34.78 5.42 12.09
N LYS A 530 -34.75 4.54 11.09
CA LYS A 530 -34.88 3.08 11.30
C LYS A 530 -33.66 2.50 12.04
N GLN A 531 -32.44 2.94 11.70
CA GLN A 531 -31.21 2.53 12.40
C GLN A 531 -31.23 2.97 13.87
N LEU A 532 -31.53 4.25 14.14
CA LEU A 532 -31.67 4.78 15.50
C LEU A 532 -32.72 4.01 16.31
N LYS A 533 -33.89 3.72 15.74
CA LYS A 533 -34.91 2.91 16.43
C LYS A 533 -34.43 1.50 16.77
N ARG A 534 -33.68 0.84 15.88
CA ARG A 534 -33.06 -0.47 16.15
C ARG A 534 -32.05 -0.38 17.30
N ALA A 535 -31.17 0.62 17.27
CA ALA A 535 -30.22 0.87 18.35
C ALA A 535 -30.93 1.16 19.69
N THR A 536 -32.00 1.96 19.69
CA THR A 536 -32.81 2.19 20.91
C THR A 536 -33.45 0.90 21.44
N SER A 537 -33.93 -0.01 20.57
CA SER A 537 -34.45 -1.30 21.02
C SER A 537 -33.36 -2.26 21.52
N ALA A 538 -32.17 -2.26 20.92
CA ALA A 538 -31.03 -3.08 21.37
C ALA A 538 -30.55 -2.60 22.75
N LEU A 539 -30.25 -1.31 22.89
CA LEU A 539 -29.89 -0.68 24.17
C LEU A 539 -30.98 -0.87 25.24
N SER A 540 -32.26 -0.89 24.86
CA SER A 540 -33.35 -1.20 25.80
C SER A 540 -33.39 -2.67 26.23
N GLY A 541 -32.87 -3.58 25.41
CA GLY A 541 -32.63 -4.98 25.77
C GLY A 541 -31.47 -5.11 26.74
N GLU A 542 -30.30 -4.59 26.37
CA GLU A 542 -29.09 -4.54 27.20
C GLU A 542 -29.37 -3.92 28.59
N ILE A 543 -30.10 -2.80 28.65
CA ILE A 543 -30.50 -2.18 29.93
C ILE A 543 -31.38 -3.11 30.77
N SER A 544 -32.26 -3.90 30.14
CA SER A 544 -33.11 -4.86 30.87
C SER A 544 -32.33 -6.08 31.36
N GLU A 545 -31.35 -6.54 30.59
CA GLU A 545 -30.43 -7.62 30.97
C GLU A 545 -29.52 -7.18 32.12
N LEU A 546 -28.86 -6.03 32.00
CA LEU A 546 -28.03 -5.44 33.07
C LEU A 546 -28.83 -5.14 34.35
N THR A 547 -30.10 -4.75 34.24
CA THR A 547 -30.98 -4.56 35.40
C THR A 547 -31.26 -5.91 36.09
N LEU A 548 -31.54 -6.95 35.30
CA LEU A 548 -31.79 -8.30 35.81
C LEU A 548 -30.53 -8.92 36.43
N GLU A 549 -29.35 -8.75 35.83
CA GLU A 549 -28.06 -9.12 36.43
C GLU A 549 -27.81 -8.38 37.75
N ALA A 550 -28.10 -7.08 37.81
CA ALA A 550 -27.98 -6.30 39.04
C ALA A 550 -28.94 -6.78 40.15
N GLU A 551 -30.16 -7.22 39.80
CA GLU A 551 -31.09 -7.82 40.75
C GLU A 551 -30.60 -9.18 41.28
N TYR A 552 -30.02 -10.03 40.42
CA TYR A 552 -29.38 -11.29 40.83
C TYR A 552 -28.16 -11.05 41.71
N ALA A 553 -27.25 -10.16 41.32
CA ALA A 553 -26.09 -9.78 42.15
C ALA A 553 -26.53 -9.21 43.50
N ALA A 554 -27.55 -8.36 43.54
CA ALA A 554 -28.12 -7.84 44.79
C ALA A 554 -28.78 -8.93 45.65
N LYS A 555 -29.35 -9.98 45.04
CA LYS A 555 -29.89 -11.15 45.77
C LYS A 555 -28.77 -11.99 46.37
N ASP A 556 -27.70 -12.25 45.62
CA ASP A 556 -26.57 -13.07 46.08
C ASP A 556 -25.74 -12.35 47.15
N VAL A 557 -25.59 -11.03 47.05
CA VAL A 557 -25.03 -10.19 48.13
C VAL A 557 -25.87 -10.30 49.41
N ARG A 558 -27.20 -10.29 49.32
CA ARG A 558 -28.09 -10.50 50.49
C ARG A 558 -27.95 -11.90 51.08
N ALA A 559 -27.82 -12.94 50.25
CA ALA A 559 -27.55 -14.30 50.70
C ALA A 559 -26.18 -14.44 51.39
N ALA A 560 -25.14 -13.80 50.84
CA ALA A 560 -23.80 -13.76 51.43
C ALA A 560 -23.75 -13.00 52.76
N VAL A 561 -24.53 -11.93 52.92
CA VAL A 561 -24.70 -11.24 54.21
C VAL A 561 -25.37 -12.15 55.24
N SER A 562 -26.49 -12.80 54.91
CA SER A 562 -27.13 -13.77 55.83
C SER A 562 -26.16 -14.88 56.24
N ALA A 563 -25.48 -15.51 55.27
CA ALA A 563 -24.51 -16.57 55.54
C ALA A 563 -23.27 -16.11 56.33
N LYS A 564 -22.95 -14.81 56.32
CA LYS A 564 -21.94 -14.21 57.21
C LYS A 564 -22.50 -14.04 58.62
N GLU A 565 -23.72 -13.56 58.76
CA GLU A 565 -24.39 -13.37 60.06
C GLU A 565 -24.58 -14.72 60.78
N ASP A 566 -25.03 -15.76 60.08
CA ASP A 566 -25.11 -17.14 60.57
C ASP A 566 -23.75 -17.64 61.09
N LYS A 567 -22.68 -17.39 60.34
CA LYS A 567 -21.30 -17.76 60.72
C LYS A 567 -20.80 -16.95 61.92
N MET A 568 -21.18 -15.68 62.06
CA MET A 568 -20.84 -14.86 63.22
C MET A 568 -21.54 -15.39 64.48
N VAL A 569 -22.83 -15.74 64.39
CA VAL A 569 -23.57 -16.38 65.49
C VAL A 569 -22.94 -17.71 65.88
N ALA A 570 -22.61 -18.58 64.91
CA ALA A 570 -21.95 -19.86 65.16
C ALA A 570 -20.55 -19.70 65.81
N HIS A 571 -19.77 -18.72 65.37
CA HIS A 571 -18.48 -18.39 65.97
C HIS A 571 -18.62 -17.89 67.41
N ASP A 572 -19.62 -17.07 67.71
CA ASP A 572 -19.83 -16.56 69.07
C ASP A 572 -20.47 -17.62 70.00
N THR A 573 -21.25 -18.59 69.50
CA THR A 573 -21.62 -19.78 70.28
C THR A 573 -20.40 -20.66 70.58
N LEU A 574 -19.51 -20.88 69.60
CA LEU A 574 -18.24 -21.60 69.83
C LEU A 574 -17.34 -20.88 70.85
N LYS A 575 -17.27 -19.54 70.85
CA LYS A 575 -16.58 -18.80 71.92
C LYS A 575 -17.19 -19.05 73.30
N LEU A 576 -18.52 -19.11 73.40
CA LEU A 576 -19.20 -19.43 74.66
C LEU A 576 -18.92 -20.86 75.12
N GLU A 577 -18.78 -21.82 74.20
CA GLU A 577 -18.36 -23.20 74.51
C GLU A 577 -16.90 -23.28 74.94
N VAL A 578 -15.98 -22.62 74.22
CA VAL A 578 -14.56 -22.51 74.61
C VAL A 578 -14.43 -21.86 75.99
N LYS A 579 -15.25 -20.84 76.30
CA LYS A 579 -15.30 -20.27 77.66
C LYS A 579 -15.82 -21.29 78.68
N LYS A 580 -16.95 -21.95 78.45
CA LYS A 580 -17.47 -22.99 79.37
C LYS A 580 -16.45 -24.11 79.64
N LEU A 581 -15.70 -24.52 78.61
CA LEU A 581 -14.66 -25.53 78.73
C LEU A 581 -13.45 -25.03 79.53
N ARG A 582 -13.05 -23.76 79.35
CA ARG A 582 -12.03 -23.11 80.18
C ARG A 582 -12.47 -22.98 81.64
N ASP A 583 -13.66 -22.41 81.88
CA ASP A 583 -14.30 -22.28 83.19
C ASP A 583 -14.52 -23.64 83.90
N LEU A 584 -14.43 -24.77 83.18
CA LEU A 584 -14.49 -26.15 83.70
C LEU A 584 -13.08 -26.73 83.92
N LEU A 585 -12.14 -26.46 83.02
CA LEU A 585 -10.72 -26.82 83.16
C LEU A 585 -10.09 -26.12 84.37
N ASP A 586 -10.37 -24.83 84.56
CA ASP A 586 -9.86 -24.04 85.70
C ASP A 586 -10.35 -24.65 87.02
N LYS A 587 -11.65 -24.97 87.13
CA LYS A 587 -12.23 -25.71 88.28
C LYS A 587 -11.65 -27.11 88.48
N LYS A 588 -11.05 -27.71 87.45
CA LYS A 588 -10.34 -28.99 87.55
C LYS A 588 -8.89 -28.80 87.97
N ALA A 589 -8.23 -27.72 87.56
CA ALA A 589 -6.94 -27.30 88.09
C ALA A 589 -7.04 -26.97 89.59
N ASP A 590 -8.05 -26.20 90.01
CA ASP A 590 -8.34 -25.92 91.42
C ASP A 590 -8.50 -27.21 92.24
N GLN A 591 -9.31 -28.15 91.75
CA GLN A 591 -9.54 -29.44 92.40
C GLN A 591 -8.28 -30.31 92.49
N VAL A 592 -7.41 -30.26 91.48
CA VAL A 592 -6.11 -30.96 91.53
C VAL A 592 -5.17 -30.28 92.53
N PHE A 593 -5.09 -28.95 92.52
CA PHE A 593 -4.26 -28.17 93.45
C PHE A 593 -4.67 -28.40 94.92
N ASP A 594 -5.97 -28.39 95.23
CA ASP A 594 -6.48 -28.71 96.56
C ASP A 594 -6.10 -30.15 97.01
N LEU A 595 -6.15 -31.11 96.09
CA LEU A 595 -5.76 -32.50 96.35
C LEU A 595 -4.24 -32.65 96.52
N GLU A 596 -3.43 -31.94 95.74
CA GLU A 596 -1.97 -31.94 95.85
C GLU A 596 -1.50 -31.24 97.13
N ASN A 597 -2.09 -30.10 97.48
CA ASN A 597 -1.86 -29.42 98.75
C ASN A 597 -2.22 -30.31 99.94
N ARG A 598 -3.41 -30.96 99.91
CA ARG A 598 -3.83 -31.89 100.96
C ARG A 598 -2.95 -33.15 101.02
N LYS A 599 -2.46 -33.65 99.89
CA LYS A 599 -1.47 -34.74 99.82
C LYS A 599 -0.16 -34.31 100.48
N ALA A 600 0.36 -33.12 100.16
CA ALA A 600 1.59 -32.60 100.76
C ALA A 600 1.46 -32.41 102.28
N GLN A 601 0.35 -31.86 102.76
CA GLN A 601 0.05 -31.75 104.19
C GLN A 601 0.02 -33.13 104.90
N LEU A 602 -0.58 -34.14 104.26
CA LEU A 602 -0.59 -35.51 104.78
C LEU A 602 0.80 -36.17 104.75
N GLN A 603 1.63 -35.88 103.75
CA GLN A 603 3.02 -36.36 103.69
C GLN A 603 3.86 -35.75 104.82
N LEU A 604 3.82 -34.43 104.99
CA LEU A 604 4.52 -33.73 106.08
C LEU A 604 4.09 -34.26 107.46
N SER A 605 2.77 -34.39 107.70
CA SER A 605 2.27 -34.93 108.98
C SER A 605 2.67 -36.39 109.23
N MET A 606 2.82 -37.19 108.17
CA MET A 606 3.36 -38.56 108.27
C MET A 606 4.88 -38.58 108.51
N GLU A 607 5.63 -37.60 108.01
CA GLU A 607 7.07 -37.44 108.25
C GLU A 607 7.36 -36.94 109.67
N GLU A 608 6.62 -35.93 110.14
CA GLU A 608 6.62 -35.49 111.55
C GLU A 608 6.37 -36.66 112.49
N ARG A 609 5.27 -37.40 112.26
CA ARG A 609 4.87 -38.54 113.11
C ARG A 609 5.83 -39.73 113.01
N ARG A 610 6.52 -39.90 111.88
CA ARG A 610 7.61 -40.86 111.74
C ARG A 610 8.82 -40.45 112.60
N HIS A 611 9.15 -39.16 112.63
CA HIS A 611 10.25 -38.63 113.46
C HIS A 611 9.92 -38.67 114.96
N GLU A 612 8.67 -38.43 115.36
CA GLU A 612 8.18 -38.70 116.73
C GLU A 612 8.40 -40.17 117.13
N VAL A 613 7.99 -41.12 116.27
CA VAL A 613 8.17 -42.55 116.53
C VAL A 613 9.66 -42.95 116.55
N GLU A 614 10.49 -42.34 115.72
CA GLU A 614 11.93 -42.60 115.66
C GLU A 614 12.66 -42.09 116.91
N THR A 615 12.39 -40.86 117.35
CA THR A 615 12.94 -40.29 118.59
C THR A 615 12.44 -41.02 119.84
N HIS A 616 11.17 -41.45 119.88
CA HIS A 616 10.67 -42.35 120.93
C HIS A 616 11.38 -43.72 120.90
N ALA A 617 11.64 -44.29 119.73
CA ALA A 617 12.38 -45.54 119.60
C ALA A 617 13.85 -45.39 120.03
N GLU A 618 14.48 -44.23 119.79
CA GLU A 618 15.83 -43.92 120.27
C GLU A 618 15.88 -43.78 121.79
N LEU A 619 14.91 -43.10 122.39
CA LEU A 619 14.78 -43.01 123.85
C LEU A 619 14.64 -44.42 124.47
N LEU A 620 13.84 -45.31 123.88
CA LEU A 620 13.70 -46.70 124.32
C LEU A 620 15.00 -47.52 124.12
N ARG A 621 15.73 -47.31 123.01
CA ARG A 621 17.06 -47.92 122.80
C ARG A 621 18.06 -47.45 123.86
N ALA A 622 18.06 -46.17 124.22
CA ALA A 622 18.92 -45.59 125.24
C ALA A 622 18.59 -46.16 126.64
N GLN A 623 17.32 -46.21 127.02
CA GLN A 623 16.87 -46.86 128.26
C GLN A 623 17.27 -48.34 128.33
N HIS A 624 17.11 -49.08 127.23
CA HIS A 624 17.56 -50.49 127.16
C HIS A 624 19.08 -50.64 127.26
N LYS A 625 19.86 -49.69 126.74
CA LYS A 625 21.32 -49.65 126.92
C LYS A 625 21.70 -49.42 128.38
N MET A 626 21.07 -48.46 129.06
CA MET A 626 21.29 -48.21 130.49
C MET A 626 20.96 -49.45 131.33
N LEU A 627 19.81 -50.09 131.08
CA LEU A 627 19.44 -51.34 131.77
C LEU A 627 20.44 -52.49 131.51
N ARG A 628 21.03 -52.58 130.32
CA ARG A 628 22.12 -53.53 130.03
C ARG A 628 23.41 -53.19 130.78
N GLU A 629 23.73 -51.91 130.94
CA GLU A 629 24.90 -51.46 131.69
C GLU A 629 24.74 -51.71 133.20
N ASP A 630 23.55 -51.50 133.76
CA ASP A 630 23.22 -51.86 135.14
C ASP A 630 23.25 -53.38 135.38
N VAL A 631 22.67 -54.18 134.47
CA VAL A 631 22.79 -55.64 134.50
C VAL A 631 24.26 -56.05 134.41
N HIS A 632 25.07 -55.41 133.55
CA HIS A 632 26.48 -55.73 133.46
C HIS A 632 27.24 -55.41 134.75
N ARG A 633 27.01 -54.23 135.35
CA ARG A 633 27.53 -53.85 136.67
C ARG A 633 27.16 -54.88 137.74
N ALA A 634 25.90 -55.31 137.80
CA ALA A 634 25.44 -56.34 138.72
C ALA A 634 26.15 -57.69 138.47
N THR A 635 26.39 -58.09 137.22
CA THR A 635 27.18 -59.32 136.92
C THR A 635 28.65 -59.19 137.30
N LEU A 636 29.25 -57.99 137.21
CA LEU A 636 30.62 -57.74 137.66
C LEU A 636 30.73 -57.81 139.19
N GLU A 637 29.79 -57.20 139.92
CA GLU A 637 29.72 -57.36 141.38
C GLU A 637 29.51 -58.82 141.79
N MET A 638 28.63 -59.55 141.10
CA MET A 638 28.42 -60.98 141.36
C MET A 638 29.71 -61.79 141.13
N ARG A 639 30.45 -61.49 140.05
CA ARG A 639 31.76 -62.09 139.76
C ARG A 639 32.81 -61.73 140.80
N GLU A 640 32.87 -60.48 141.28
CA GLU A 640 33.82 -60.09 142.33
C GLU A 640 33.50 -60.78 143.66
N ARG A 641 32.22 -60.83 144.06
CA ARG A 641 31.75 -61.56 145.25
C ARG A 641 32.08 -63.05 145.13
N SER A 642 31.85 -63.67 143.96
CA SER A 642 32.21 -65.07 143.68
C SER A 642 33.73 -65.31 143.75
N MET A 643 34.56 -64.41 143.20
CA MET A 643 36.02 -64.46 143.36
C MET A 643 36.47 -64.26 144.82
N LYS A 644 35.75 -63.47 145.62
CA LYS A 644 35.98 -63.32 147.07
C LYS A 644 35.67 -64.61 147.81
N VAL A 645 34.58 -65.30 147.46
CA VAL A 645 34.25 -66.64 147.99
C VAL A 645 35.34 -67.66 147.60
N GLY A 646 35.77 -67.70 146.33
CA GLY A 646 36.86 -68.57 145.88
C GLY A 646 38.19 -68.31 146.62
N LYS A 647 38.54 -67.04 146.87
CA LYS A 647 39.70 -66.65 147.69
C LYS A 647 39.56 -67.04 149.17
N LEU A 648 38.34 -67.15 149.70
CA LEU A 648 38.10 -67.67 151.05
C LEU A 648 38.16 -69.20 151.09
N GLN A 649 37.69 -69.89 150.04
CA GLN A 649 37.81 -71.35 149.90
C GLN A 649 39.28 -71.77 149.80
N THR A 650 40.08 -71.15 148.92
CA THR A 650 41.52 -71.48 148.83
C THR A 650 42.28 -71.10 150.10
N LYS A 651 41.89 -70.03 150.80
CA LYS A 651 42.47 -69.71 152.12
C LYS A 651 42.10 -70.73 153.20
N PHE A 652 40.91 -71.33 153.13
CA PHE A 652 40.48 -72.44 154.00
C PHE A 652 41.26 -73.72 153.68
N GLU A 653 41.41 -74.08 152.40
CA GLU A 653 42.22 -75.22 151.96
C GLU A 653 43.71 -75.08 152.35
N VAL A 654 44.28 -73.89 152.19
CA VAL A 654 45.66 -73.59 152.63
C VAL A 654 45.79 -73.71 154.16
N LEU A 655 44.79 -73.28 154.93
CA LEU A 655 44.78 -73.48 156.39
C LEU A 655 44.67 -74.96 156.78
N VAL A 656 43.80 -75.73 156.12
CA VAL A 656 43.66 -77.18 156.34
C VAL A 656 44.95 -77.94 155.98
N ASN A 657 45.62 -77.56 154.88
CA ASN A 657 46.88 -78.16 154.47
C ASN A 657 48.07 -77.74 155.37
N LYS A 658 48.09 -76.50 155.88
CA LYS A 658 49.16 -76.00 156.77
C LYS A 658 49.17 -76.67 158.17
N VAL A 659 48.12 -77.42 158.53
CA VAL A 659 48.08 -78.26 159.73
C VAL A 659 48.68 -79.68 159.49
N LYS A 660 49.07 -80.03 158.25
CA LYS A 660 49.55 -81.37 157.88
C LYS A 660 50.86 -81.44 157.08
N ARG A 661 51.89 -80.65 157.44
CA ARG A 661 53.31 -81.06 157.36
C ARG A 661 54.26 -80.08 158.06
N HIS A 662 55.43 -80.58 158.45
CA HIS A 662 56.47 -79.89 159.21
C HIS A 662 57.84 -80.41 158.72
N GLY A 663 58.78 -79.51 158.39
CA GLY A 663 60.19 -79.84 158.10
C GLY A 663 60.84 -79.18 156.86
N MET A 664 61.84 -78.33 157.13
CA MET A 664 63.19 -78.26 156.51
C MET A 664 63.53 -77.47 155.20
N ASP A 665 64.55 -76.59 155.35
CA ASP A 665 65.61 -76.04 154.45
C ASP A 665 65.40 -74.85 153.44
N ASP A 666 66.47 -74.01 153.29
CA ASP A 666 66.62 -72.62 152.72
C ASP A 666 68.09 -72.43 152.13
N ASP A 667 68.70 -71.37 151.51
CA ASP A 667 68.49 -69.94 151.06
C ASP A 667 69.62 -69.53 149.99
N GLU A 668 69.99 -68.21 149.83
CA GLU A 668 71.18 -67.56 149.12
C GLU A 668 71.11 -67.17 147.60
N ASN A 669 71.92 -66.29 146.93
CA ASN A 669 72.79 -65.06 147.16
C ASN A 669 73.60 -64.77 145.81
N GLY A 670 74.23 -63.66 145.35
CA GLY A 670 74.36 -62.18 145.59
C GLY A 670 75.51 -61.53 144.73
N GLY A 671 75.64 -60.19 144.54
CA GLY A 671 76.85 -59.53 143.92
C GLY A 671 76.75 -58.10 143.27
N GLU A 672 77.89 -57.37 143.08
CA GLU A 672 78.01 -55.92 142.70
C GLU A 672 79.09 -55.54 141.60
N HIS A 673 79.63 -54.28 141.51
CA HIS A 673 80.38 -53.68 140.34
C HIS A 673 81.62 -52.76 140.67
N SER A 674 82.45 -52.34 139.66
CA SER A 674 83.71 -51.54 139.84
C SER A 674 84.23 -50.64 138.65
N GLN A 675 85.52 -50.21 138.66
CA GLN A 675 86.00 -48.83 138.34
C GLN A 675 86.89 -48.58 137.07
N ALA A 676 86.61 -49.14 135.88
CA ALA A 676 87.55 -49.07 134.73
C ALA A 676 87.44 -47.87 133.74
N TYR A 677 86.42 -47.01 133.85
CA TYR A 677 85.90 -46.22 132.71
C TYR A 677 86.72 -44.99 132.24
N TYR A 678 87.42 -44.28 133.12
CA TYR A 678 87.78 -42.87 132.85
C TYR A 678 89.10 -42.61 132.09
N VAL A 679 89.97 -43.61 131.90
CA VAL A 679 91.30 -43.39 131.29
C VAL A 679 91.25 -43.30 129.76
N VAL A 680 90.27 -43.96 129.12
CA VAL A 680 90.23 -44.11 127.65
C VAL A 680 89.92 -42.79 126.92
N LYS A 681 89.05 -41.94 127.49
CA LYS A 681 88.46 -40.81 126.76
C LYS A 681 89.47 -39.73 126.37
N ALA A 682 90.47 -39.46 127.22
CA ALA A 682 91.43 -38.37 127.00
C ALA A 682 92.42 -38.62 125.83
N ALA A 683 92.48 -39.84 125.28
CA ALA A 683 93.33 -40.16 124.14
C ALA A 683 92.71 -39.78 122.78
N GLN A 684 91.38 -39.77 122.68
CA GLN A 684 90.66 -39.67 121.39
C GLN A 684 90.63 -38.24 120.83
N GLU A 685 90.45 -37.24 121.70
CA GLU A 685 90.30 -35.82 121.32
C GLU A 685 91.56 -35.22 120.66
N ARG A 686 92.70 -35.93 120.66
CA ARG A 686 93.96 -35.51 120.04
C ARG A 686 94.11 -35.95 118.58
N GLU A 687 93.41 -36.98 118.12
CA GLU A 687 93.46 -37.48 116.74
C GLU A 687 92.59 -36.62 115.80
N GLU A 688 91.42 -36.18 116.29
CA GLU A 688 90.43 -35.44 115.48
C GLU A 688 90.95 -34.09 114.95
N MET A 689 91.81 -33.40 115.71
CA MET A 689 92.34 -32.09 115.31
C MET A 689 93.31 -32.17 114.14
N GLN A 690 93.93 -33.33 113.87
CA GLN A 690 94.85 -33.49 112.75
C GLN A 690 94.11 -33.80 111.43
N ARG A 691 93.03 -34.60 111.46
CA ARG A 691 92.18 -34.86 110.28
C ARG A 691 91.62 -33.59 109.65
N ARG A 692 91.22 -32.61 110.47
CA ARG A 692 90.67 -31.31 110.02
C ARG A 692 91.67 -30.44 109.26
N GLY A 693 92.97 -30.73 109.33
CA GLY A 693 93.99 -30.08 108.51
C GLY A 693 93.98 -30.59 107.07
N ASP A 694 94.07 -31.91 106.91
CA ASP A 694 94.11 -32.57 105.58
C ASP A 694 92.83 -32.30 104.76
N GLU A 695 91.68 -32.16 105.43
CA GLU A 695 90.39 -31.81 104.82
C GLU A 695 90.39 -30.42 104.15
N LEU A 696 91.15 -29.45 104.68
CA LEU A 696 91.20 -28.08 104.13
C LEU A 696 92.10 -28.00 102.89
N ASP A 697 93.27 -28.66 102.89
CA ASP A 697 94.15 -28.74 101.72
C ASP A 697 93.49 -29.48 100.55
N ALA A 698 92.64 -30.47 100.84
CA ALA A 698 91.81 -31.13 99.83
C ALA A 698 90.78 -30.18 99.18
N SER A 699 90.23 -29.22 99.96
CA SER A 699 89.28 -28.21 99.48
C SER A 699 89.94 -27.19 98.54
N ILE A 700 91.16 -26.72 98.85
CA ILE A 700 91.88 -25.75 98.01
C ILE A 700 92.11 -26.32 96.60
N ARG A 701 92.64 -27.55 96.51
CA ARG A 701 92.89 -28.25 95.23
C ARG A 701 91.62 -28.57 94.43
N LYS A 702 90.44 -28.43 95.03
CA LYS A 702 89.14 -28.51 94.34
C LYS A 702 88.81 -27.17 93.68
N SER A 703 88.92 -26.07 94.43
CA SER A 703 88.64 -24.72 93.93
C SER A 703 89.55 -24.31 92.76
N GLU A 704 90.82 -24.73 92.75
CA GLU A 704 91.75 -24.50 91.62
C GLU A 704 91.25 -25.13 90.31
N LYS A 705 90.62 -26.31 90.38
CA LYS A 705 90.03 -26.98 89.21
C LYS A 705 88.73 -26.34 88.76
N GLU A 706 87.94 -25.83 89.72
CA GLU A 706 86.69 -25.12 89.45
C GLU A 706 86.95 -23.80 88.70
N ILE A 707 88.03 -23.07 89.00
CA ILE A 707 88.47 -21.87 88.25
C ILE A 707 88.79 -22.20 86.79
N VAL A 708 89.55 -23.27 86.52
CA VAL A 708 89.90 -23.67 85.15
C VAL A 708 88.67 -24.09 84.34
N ALA A 709 87.68 -24.74 84.99
CA ALA A 709 86.41 -25.08 84.35
C ALA A 709 85.58 -23.83 83.99
N LEU A 710 85.53 -22.83 84.88
CA LEU A 710 84.82 -21.57 84.65
C LEU A 710 85.41 -20.79 83.45
N GLU A 711 86.75 -20.73 83.35
CA GLU A 711 87.44 -20.15 82.21
C GLU A 711 87.11 -20.83 80.86
N ALA A 712 86.90 -22.15 80.86
CA ALA A 712 86.49 -22.88 79.67
C ALA A 712 85.05 -22.53 79.27
N THR A 713 84.12 -22.50 80.22
CA THR A 713 82.71 -22.12 79.96
C THR A 713 82.57 -20.69 79.46
N LEU A 714 83.38 -19.75 79.95
CA LEU A 714 83.31 -18.34 79.54
C LEU A 714 83.68 -18.16 78.06
N ARG A 715 84.74 -18.83 77.59
CA ARG A 715 85.18 -18.77 76.17
C ARG A 715 84.11 -19.33 75.22
N GLN A 716 83.42 -20.39 75.65
CA GLN A 716 82.36 -21.02 74.88
C GLN A 716 81.09 -20.14 74.83
N LEU A 717 80.74 -19.51 75.95
CA LEU A 717 79.62 -18.56 76.04
C LEU A 717 79.80 -17.36 75.09
N THR A 718 81.01 -16.79 74.99
CA THR A 718 81.26 -15.66 74.06
C THR A 718 81.13 -16.07 72.60
N ALA A 719 81.71 -17.21 72.20
CA ALA A 719 81.69 -17.67 70.81
C ALA A 719 80.26 -17.88 70.28
N GLN A 720 79.35 -18.38 71.13
CA GLN A 720 77.96 -18.62 70.76
C GLN A 720 77.07 -17.37 70.86
N ASN A 721 77.42 -16.39 71.71
CA ASN A 721 76.76 -15.08 71.67
C ASN A 721 77.07 -14.34 70.36
N ASP A 722 78.31 -14.42 69.86
CA ASP A 722 78.68 -13.81 68.58
C ASP A 722 77.98 -14.49 67.40
N SER A 723 77.82 -15.81 67.38
CA SER A 723 77.03 -16.49 66.33
C SER A 723 75.54 -16.12 66.42
N PHE A 724 74.94 -16.08 67.62
CA PHE A 724 73.53 -15.71 67.80
C PHE A 724 73.22 -14.28 67.33
N ARG A 725 74.21 -13.36 67.43
CA ARG A 725 74.14 -11.99 66.90
C ARG A 725 74.33 -11.88 65.39
N VAL A 726 74.91 -12.89 64.73
CA VAL A 726 74.96 -12.98 63.26
C VAL A 726 73.64 -13.52 62.73
N ALA A 727 73.10 -14.59 63.33
CA ALA A 727 71.82 -15.19 62.94
C ALA A 727 70.64 -14.21 63.10
N ASN A 728 70.57 -13.48 64.21
CA ASN A 728 69.50 -12.49 64.46
C ASN A 728 69.77 -11.09 63.86
N ARG A 729 70.64 -10.99 62.83
CA ARG A 729 70.88 -9.74 62.13
C ARG A 729 69.91 -9.60 60.96
N PRO A 730 69.10 -8.52 60.87
CA PRO A 730 68.27 -8.31 59.68
C PRO A 730 69.16 -8.15 58.44
N VAL A 731 68.76 -8.78 57.34
CA VAL A 731 69.46 -8.72 56.05
C VAL A 731 69.53 -7.27 55.57
N ASP A 732 70.74 -6.77 55.32
CA ASP A 732 70.99 -5.44 54.78
C ASP A 732 70.83 -5.50 53.24
N GLU A 733 70.16 -4.54 52.60
CA GLU A 733 69.83 -4.59 51.14
C GLU A 733 71.04 -4.42 50.20
N ARG A 734 72.24 -4.86 50.62
CA ARG A 734 73.53 -4.64 49.95
C ARG A 734 74.30 -5.93 49.65
N ASP A 735 73.84 -7.08 50.13
CA ASP A 735 74.41 -8.38 49.77
C ASP A 735 74.05 -8.73 48.32
N GLY A 736 75.08 -8.94 47.48
CA GLY A 736 74.95 -8.94 46.02
C GLY A 736 74.10 -10.07 45.45
N ASP A 737 74.14 -11.25 46.08
CA ASP A 737 73.49 -12.46 45.55
C ASP A 737 71.95 -12.40 45.66
N ALA A 738 71.43 -11.80 46.73
CA ALA A 738 69.99 -11.52 46.88
C ALA A 738 69.48 -10.49 45.85
N LEU A 739 70.37 -9.60 45.38
CA LEU A 739 70.06 -8.62 44.35
C LEU A 739 70.05 -9.26 42.95
N ALA A 740 70.93 -10.22 42.70
CA ALA A 740 70.98 -10.99 41.46
C ALA A 740 69.75 -11.91 41.27
N THR A 741 69.33 -12.62 42.33
CA THR A 741 68.12 -13.46 42.27
C THR A 741 66.85 -12.62 42.08
N ARG A 742 66.73 -11.48 42.79
CA ARG A 742 65.62 -10.53 42.61
C ARG A 742 65.57 -9.90 41.20
N ALA A 743 66.71 -9.77 40.52
CA ALA A 743 66.75 -9.32 39.12
C ALA A 743 66.23 -10.41 38.17
N ALA A 744 66.71 -11.65 38.28
CA ALA A 744 66.28 -12.76 37.42
C ALA A 744 64.78 -13.08 37.56
N LEU A 745 64.20 -12.92 38.76
CA LEU A 745 62.75 -13.08 38.97
C LEU A 745 61.93 -11.94 38.31
N ARG A 746 62.45 -10.71 38.27
CA ARG A 746 61.78 -9.59 37.56
C ARG A 746 61.80 -9.76 36.04
N GLU A 747 62.87 -10.30 35.48
CA GLU A 747 62.96 -10.60 34.04
C GLU A 747 61.94 -11.69 33.62
N LYS A 748 61.78 -12.73 34.43
CA LYS A 748 60.70 -13.73 34.27
C LYS A 748 59.30 -13.11 34.38
N LEU A 749 59.12 -12.11 35.26
CA LEU A 749 57.84 -11.42 35.44
C LEU A 749 57.45 -10.55 34.23
N GLU A 750 58.38 -9.77 33.68
CA GLU A 750 58.07 -8.93 32.51
C GLU A 750 57.85 -9.77 31.24
N THR A 751 58.64 -10.81 31.00
CA THR A 751 58.42 -11.72 29.85
C THR A 751 57.10 -12.50 29.92
N ALA A 752 56.53 -12.68 31.12
CA ALA A 752 55.15 -13.17 31.29
C ALA A 752 54.10 -12.10 30.97
N LYS A 753 54.31 -10.85 31.43
CA LYS A 753 53.42 -9.70 31.14
C LYS A 753 53.36 -9.35 29.66
N GLU A 754 54.46 -9.47 28.93
CA GLU A 754 54.50 -9.21 27.48
C GLU A 754 53.63 -10.21 26.71
N LYS A 755 53.67 -11.50 27.04
CA LYS A 755 52.77 -12.52 26.49
C LYS A 755 51.31 -12.24 26.79
N LEU A 756 51.00 -11.81 28.02
CA LEU A 756 49.64 -11.43 28.42
C LEU A 756 49.11 -10.21 27.64
N ARG A 757 49.97 -9.23 27.32
CA ARG A 757 49.62 -8.09 26.45
C ARG A 757 49.35 -8.55 25.02
N PHE A 758 50.22 -9.41 24.47
CA PHE A 758 50.08 -9.92 23.11
C PHE A 758 48.72 -10.62 22.89
N HIS A 759 48.34 -11.55 23.79
CA HIS A 759 47.05 -12.23 23.66
C HIS A 759 45.83 -11.30 23.83
N ARG A 760 45.92 -10.25 24.66
CA ARG A 760 44.86 -9.22 24.76
C ARG A 760 44.75 -8.37 23.49
N GLU A 761 45.86 -8.15 22.78
CA GLU A 761 45.81 -7.50 21.46
C GLU A 761 45.23 -8.42 20.38
N GLU A 762 45.47 -9.73 20.44
CA GLU A 762 44.81 -10.71 19.56
C GLU A 762 43.30 -10.78 19.83
N GLU A 763 42.90 -10.85 21.09
CA GLU A 763 41.50 -10.86 21.55
C GLU A 763 40.74 -9.60 21.08
N SER A 764 41.31 -8.41 21.29
CA SER A 764 40.73 -7.14 20.83
C SER A 764 40.59 -7.07 19.30
N ARG A 765 41.55 -7.62 18.54
CA ARG A 765 41.45 -7.71 17.07
C ARG A 765 40.34 -8.67 16.64
N ALA A 766 40.17 -9.79 17.34
CA ALA A 766 39.08 -10.73 17.08
C ALA A 766 37.70 -10.10 17.37
N GLU A 767 37.56 -9.30 18.43
CA GLU A 767 36.33 -8.54 18.69
C GLU A 767 36.00 -7.54 17.57
N GLU A 768 36.98 -6.75 17.13
CA GLU A 768 36.78 -5.81 16.01
C GLU A 768 36.39 -6.53 14.71
N GLU A 769 37.02 -7.68 14.44
CA GLU A 769 36.68 -8.51 13.30
C GLU A 769 35.29 -9.17 13.39
N LEU A 770 34.79 -9.44 14.60
CA LEU A 770 33.43 -9.91 14.83
C LEU A 770 32.41 -8.79 14.59
N ARG A 771 32.62 -7.61 15.20
CA ARG A 771 31.75 -6.42 15.03
C ARG A 771 31.60 -6.03 13.56
N ARG A 772 32.70 -6.05 12.79
CA ARG A 772 32.67 -5.77 11.33
C ARG A 772 31.92 -6.84 10.52
N ARG A 773 31.86 -8.09 10.99
CA ARG A 773 31.03 -9.14 10.37
C ARG A 773 29.55 -8.91 10.69
N ASP A 774 29.20 -8.57 11.93
CA ASP A 774 27.82 -8.26 12.33
C ASP A 774 27.26 -7.04 11.58
N GLU A 775 28.05 -5.97 11.43
CA GLU A 775 27.72 -4.79 10.61
C GLU A 775 27.56 -5.09 9.11
N LYS A 776 28.15 -6.19 8.62
CA LYS A 776 27.94 -6.67 7.25
C LYS A 776 26.67 -7.52 7.16
N VAL A 777 26.41 -8.38 8.14
CA VAL A 777 25.19 -9.19 8.21
C VAL A 777 23.94 -8.32 8.31
N ARG A 778 23.97 -7.21 9.06
CA ARG A 778 22.85 -6.25 9.10
C ARG A 778 22.56 -5.63 7.74
N ARG A 779 23.57 -5.10 7.05
CA ARG A 779 23.40 -4.53 5.70
C ARG A 779 22.88 -5.54 4.68
N LEU A 780 23.40 -6.77 4.69
CA LEU A 780 22.87 -7.85 3.85
C LEU A 780 21.41 -8.23 4.18
N HIS A 781 20.93 -7.93 5.39
CA HIS A 781 19.53 -8.14 5.79
C HIS A 781 18.63 -6.95 5.40
N GLU A 782 19.18 -5.73 5.45
CA GLU A 782 18.54 -4.50 4.95
C GLU A 782 18.38 -4.56 3.42
N GLU A 783 19.46 -4.86 2.68
CA GLU A 783 19.48 -5.10 1.23
C GLU A 783 18.51 -6.22 0.81
N ALA A 784 18.40 -7.29 1.62
CA ALA A 784 17.42 -8.37 1.38
C ALA A 784 15.97 -7.94 1.72
N GLY A 785 15.77 -6.93 2.55
CA GLY A 785 14.47 -6.30 2.78
C GLY A 785 14.02 -5.52 1.55
N GLU A 786 14.88 -4.63 1.05
CA GLU A 786 14.64 -3.81 -0.15
C GLU A 786 14.31 -4.68 -1.38
N ILE A 787 15.08 -5.75 -1.63
CA ILE A 787 14.82 -6.70 -2.73
C ILE A 787 13.47 -7.43 -2.58
N ASN A 788 13.05 -7.73 -1.34
CA ASN A 788 11.72 -8.32 -1.13
C ASN A 788 10.61 -7.31 -1.39
N GLU A 789 10.77 -6.03 -1.01
CA GLU A 789 9.80 -4.98 -1.33
C GLU A 789 9.68 -4.74 -2.86
N GLU A 790 10.79 -4.82 -3.60
CA GLU A 790 10.78 -4.77 -5.08
C GLU A 790 10.05 -5.98 -5.70
N LEU A 791 10.29 -7.20 -5.19
CA LEU A 791 9.54 -8.40 -5.62
C LEU A 791 8.04 -8.28 -5.33
N ASP A 792 7.68 -7.75 -4.15
CA ASP A 792 6.31 -7.51 -3.72
C ASP A 792 5.57 -6.52 -4.66
N VAL A 793 6.29 -5.56 -5.27
CA VAL A 793 5.75 -4.67 -6.30
C VAL A 793 5.59 -5.41 -7.64
N LEU A 794 6.62 -6.14 -8.09
CA LEU A 794 6.60 -6.89 -9.34
C LEU A 794 5.52 -7.97 -9.38
N GLU A 795 5.24 -8.65 -8.27
CA GLU A 795 4.13 -9.63 -8.18
C GLU A 795 2.75 -8.96 -8.32
N ARG A 796 2.58 -7.73 -7.82
CA ARG A 796 1.33 -6.95 -8.00
C ARG A 796 1.15 -6.51 -9.46
N GLU A 797 2.21 -6.01 -10.08
CA GLU A 797 2.21 -5.62 -11.51
C GLU A 797 1.94 -6.82 -12.42
N ALA A 798 2.55 -7.98 -12.13
CA ALA A 798 2.28 -9.23 -12.81
C ALA A 798 0.81 -9.68 -12.65
N ALA A 799 0.25 -9.65 -11.43
CA ALA A 799 -1.15 -10.00 -11.19
C ALA A 799 -2.14 -9.04 -11.91
N GLU A 800 -1.83 -7.75 -11.94
CA GLU A 800 -2.58 -6.79 -12.75
C GLU A 800 -2.49 -7.09 -14.26
N SER A 801 -1.32 -7.49 -14.77
CA SER A 801 -1.13 -7.85 -16.17
C SER A 801 -1.97 -9.09 -16.55
N GLU A 802 -2.01 -10.12 -15.70
CA GLU A 802 -2.86 -11.29 -15.93
C GLU A 802 -4.35 -10.92 -15.90
N ALA A 803 -4.76 -10.03 -15.00
CA ALA A 803 -6.15 -9.56 -14.93
C ALA A 803 -6.54 -8.83 -16.23
N LYS A 804 -5.68 -7.93 -16.72
CA LYS A 804 -5.87 -7.21 -18.01
C LYS A 804 -5.97 -8.20 -19.18
N LEU A 805 -5.12 -9.23 -19.23
CA LEU A 805 -5.14 -10.29 -20.27
C LEU A 805 -6.39 -11.19 -20.20
N ARG A 806 -6.89 -11.53 -19.01
CA ARG A 806 -8.15 -12.29 -18.85
C ARG A 806 -9.35 -11.47 -19.34
N ASP A 807 -9.36 -10.18 -19.06
CA ASP A 807 -10.42 -9.26 -19.49
C ASP A 807 -10.44 -9.02 -21.01
N THR A 808 -9.27 -8.89 -21.67
CA THR A 808 -9.20 -8.75 -23.13
C THR A 808 -9.56 -10.05 -23.86
N ALA A 809 -9.09 -11.21 -23.37
CA ALA A 809 -9.48 -12.51 -23.90
C ALA A 809 -11.00 -12.74 -23.81
N ARG A 810 -11.61 -12.40 -22.66
CA ARG A 810 -13.06 -12.48 -22.47
C ARG A 810 -13.83 -11.59 -23.45
N ARG A 811 -13.40 -10.34 -23.65
CA ARG A 811 -14.04 -9.43 -24.61
C ARG A 811 -13.96 -9.94 -26.05
N ALA A 812 -12.84 -10.56 -26.43
CA ALA A 812 -12.69 -11.19 -27.75
C ALA A 812 -13.65 -12.40 -27.93
N GLU A 813 -13.85 -13.21 -26.88
CA GLU A 813 -14.87 -14.27 -26.89
C GLU A 813 -16.30 -13.70 -27.01
N GLU A 814 -16.60 -12.61 -26.31
CA GLU A 814 -17.92 -11.97 -26.34
C GLU A 814 -18.21 -11.37 -27.73
N THR A 815 -17.26 -10.66 -28.34
CA THR A 815 -17.42 -10.14 -29.72
C THR A 815 -17.50 -11.24 -30.77
N HIS A 816 -16.73 -12.33 -30.64
CA HIS A 816 -16.83 -13.49 -31.54
C HIS A 816 -18.24 -14.13 -31.50
N LYS A 817 -18.82 -14.27 -30.30
CA LYS A 817 -20.20 -14.81 -30.13
C LYS A 817 -21.26 -13.90 -30.74
N GLU A 818 -21.13 -12.58 -30.59
CA GLU A 818 -22.01 -11.60 -31.24
C GLU A 818 -21.91 -11.65 -32.78
N LEU A 819 -20.70 -11.78 -33.32
CA LEU A 819 -20.44 -11.80 -34.76
C LEU A 819 -20.92 -13.11 -35.41
N MET A 820 -20.75 -14.25 -34.72
CA MET A 820 -21.37 -15.54 -35.10
C MET A 820 -22.90 -15.47 -35.07
N ALA A 821 -23.51 -14.88 -34.04
CA ALA A 821 -24.96 -14.70 -33.97
C ALA A 821 -25.51 -13.78 -35.07
N ALA A 822 -24.75 -12.75 -35.48
CA ALA A 822 -25.07 -11.92 -36.63
C ALA A 822 -24.96 -12.69 -37.96
N GLN A 823 -23.95 -13.56 -38.09
CA GLN A 823 -23.79 -14.46 -39.24
C GLN A 823 -24.98 -15.42 -39.37
N ASP A 824 -25.40 -16.06 -38.28
CA ASP A 824 -26.57 -16.96 -38.24
C ASP A 824 -27.87 -16.23 -38.58
N ALA A 825 -28.09 -15.04 -38.00
CA ALA A 825 -29.26 -14.21 -38.29
C ALA A 825 -29.31 -13.80 -39.78
N TYR A 826 -28.16 -13.49 -40.38
CA TYR A 826 -28.04 -13.22 -41.81
C TYR A 826 -28.35 -14.46 -42.67
N ARG A 827 -27.81 -15.64 -42.33
CA ARG A 827 -28.11 -16.90 -43.03
C ARG A 827 -29.61 -17.22 -42.99
N ALA A 828 -30.24 -17.08 -41.82
CA ALA A 828 -31.67 -17.25 -41.65
C ALA A 828 -32.50 -16.26 -42.50
N ALA A 829 -32.13 -14.97 -42.53
CA ALA A 829 -32.82 -13.95 -43.30
C ALA A 829 -32.72 -14.13 -44.82
N LYS A 830 -31.61 -14.71 -45.31
CA LYS A 830 -31.40 -15.04 -46.74
C LYS A 830 -31.89 -16.44 -47.13
N GLY A 831 -32.32 -17.27 -46.17
CA GLY A 831 -32.76 -18.65 -46.41
C GLY A 831 -31.63 -19.64 -46.74
N LEU A 832 -30.41 -19.37 -46.26
CA LEU A 832 -29.21 -20.18 -46.48
C LEU A 832 -29.06 -21.26 -45.40
N PRO A 833 -28.51 -22.46 -45.70
CA PRO A 833 -28.21 -23.48 -44.70
C PRO A 833 -27.15 -23.00 -43.68
N PRO A 834 -27.20 -23.47 -42.41
CA PRO A 834 -26.17 -23.14 -41.41
C PRO A 834 -24.75 -23.51 -41.86
N ASP A 835 -24.58 -24.71 -42.44
CA ASP A 835 -23.28 -25.23 -42.92
C ASP A 835 -23.14 -25.13 -44.45
N GLY A 836 -23.35 -23.94 -45.00
CA GLY A 836 -23.14 -23.65 -46.43
C GLY A 836 -21.76 -23.06 -46.76
N ASP A 837 -21.04 -23.69 -47.71
CA ASP A 837 -19.80 -23.18 -48.34
C ASP A 837 -20.02 -21.91 -49.20
N GLN A 838 -21.26 -21.58 -49.55
CA GLN A 838 -21.59 -20.37 -50.30
C GLN A 838 -21.61 -19.15 -49.37
N VAL A 839 -20.42 -18.61 -49.09
CA VAL A 839 -20.23 -17.42 -48.28
C VAL A 839 -20.80 -16.19 -48.99
N GLY A 840 -21.73 -15.49 -48.35
CA GLY A 840 -22.28 -14.23 -48.87
C GLY A 840 -21.26 -13.08 -48.87
N PRO A 841 -21.40 -12.05 -49.73
CA PRO A 841 -20.52 -10.89 -49.69
C PRO A 841 -20.59 -10.18 -48.33
N GLU A 842 -21.78 -10.08 -47.75
CA GLU A 842 -21.99 -9.53 -46.41
C GLU A 842 -21.34 -10.40 -45.30
N GLU A 843 -21.17 -11.72 -45.50
CA GLU A 843 -20.44 -12.59 -44.57
C GLU A 843 -18.91 -12.49 -44.73
N LEU A 844 -18.44 -12.28 -45.96
CA LEU A 844 -17.03 -11.99 -46.24
C LEU A 844 -16.61 -10.66 -45.60
N ASP A 845 -17.45 -9.63 -45.67
CA ASP A 845 -17.20 -8.37 -44.95
C ASP A 845 -17.21 -8.58 -43.43
N MET A 846 -18.19 -9.30 -42.85
CA MET A 846 -18.20 -9.60 -41.41
C MET A 846 -16.93 -10.35 -40.94
N ARG A 847 -16.48 -11.38 -41.67
CA ARG A 847 -15.22 -12.09 -41.36
C ARG A 847 -13.98 -11.23 -41.60
N CYS A 848 -14.03 -10.29 -42.55
CA CYS A 848 -12.96 -9.31 -42.72
C CYS A 848 -12.94 -8.27 -41.59
N GLU A 849 -14.07 -7.89 -41.01
CA GLU A 849 -14.11 -7.02 -39.81
C GLU A 849 -13.63 -7.77 -38.56
N GLU A 850 -14.03 -9.03 -38.37
CA GLU A 850 -13.51 -9.91 -37.30
C GLU A 850 -11.97 -10.01 -37.34
N LEU A 851 -11.41 -10.36 -38.50
CA LEU A 851 -9.96 -10.45 -38.68
C LEU A 851 -9.24 -9.11 -38.53
N ARG A 852 -9.87 -7.99 -38.94
CA ARG A 852 -9.32 -6.64 -38.75
C ARG A 852 -9.28 -6.24 -37.29
N GLU A 853 -10.36 -6.44 -36.54
CA GLU A 853 -10.44 -6.02 -35.15
C GLU A 853 -9.61 -6.94 -34.24
N GLY A 854 -9.56 -8.25 -34.52
CA GLY A 854 -8.61 -9.17 -33.89
C GLY A 854 -7.14 -8.77 -34.13
N THR A 855 -6.79 -8.43 -35.38
CA THR A 855 -5.45 -7.89 -35.70
C THR A 855 -5.18 -6.57 -34.96
N ARG A 856 -6.18 -5.69 -34.86
CA ARG A 856 -6.07 -4.40 -34.19
C ARG A 856 -5.83 -4.56 -32.69
N VAL A 857 -6.53 -5.47 -32.02
CA VAL A 857 -6.33 -5.78 -30.58
C VAL A 857 -4.91 -6.30 -30.35
N VAL A 858 -4.45 -7.27 -31.13
CA VAL A 858 -3.08 -7.80 -31.02
C VAL A 858 -2.03 -6.69 -31.26
N VAL A 859 -2.26 -5.80 -32.22
CA VAL A 859 -1.35 -4.66 -32.49
C VAL A 859 -1.42 -3.58 -31.40
N SER A 860 -2.54 -3.38 -30.69
CA SER A 860 -2.59 -2.47 -29.55
C SER A 860 -1.89 -3.02 -28.31
N GLU A 861 -2.07 -4.31 -27.98
CA GLU A 861 -1.38 -4.93 -26.84
C GLU A 861 0.14 -5.00 -27.06
N LEU A 862 0.58 -5.43 -28.25
CA LEU A 862 2.01 -5.39 -28.62
C LEU A 862 2.58 -3.97 -28.58
N LYS A 863 1.77 -2.94 -28.83
CA LYS A 863 2.19 -1.53 -28.72
C LYS A 863 2.26 -1.03 -27.27
N ALA A 864 1.41 -1.52 -26.36
CA ALA A 864 1.51 -1.21 -24.93
C ALA A 864 2.80 -1.81 -24.34
N VAL A 865 3.00 -3.12 -24.52
CA VAL A 865 4.19 -3.84 -24.04
C VAL A 865 5.49 -3.25 -24.63
N ALA A 866 5.48 -2.87 -25.92
CA ALA A 866 6.64 -2.23 -26.56
C ALA A 866 6.88 -0.76 -26.14
N ALA A 867 5.93 -0.12 -25.45
CA ALA A 867 6.11 1.22 -24.87
C ALA A 867 6.69 1.16 -23.45
N GLU A 868 6.36 0.11 -22.69
CA GLU A 868 6.90 -0.17 -21.34
C GLU A 868 8.28 -0.83 -21.42
N HIS A 869 8.56 -1.61 -22.47
CA HIS A 869 9.85 -2.26 -22.72
C HIS A 869 10.40 -1.93 -24.12
N PRO A 870 11.22 -0.86 -24.28
CA PRO A 870 11.75 -0.43 -25.58
C PRO A 870 12.60 -1.49 -26.33
N GLU A 871 13.23 -2.41 -25.60
CA GLU A 871 14.02 -3.51 -26.17
C GLU A 871 13.15 -4.55 -26.91
N LEU A 872 11.88 -4.71 -26.52
CA LEU A 872 10.92 -5.53 -27.27
C LEU A 872 10.48 -4.83 -28.57
N ALA A 873 10.46 -3.49 -28.61
CA ALA A 873 10.13 -2.75 -29.82
C ALA A 873 11.18 -2.96 -30.94
N THR A 874 12.47 -2.95 -30.58
CA THR A 874 13.57 -3.19 -31.53
C THR A 874 13.63 -4.65 -31.96
N LEU A 875 13.35 -5.60 -31.06
CA LEU A 875 13.22 -7.02 -31.40
C LEU A 875 12.08 -7.26 -32.39
N LEU A 876 10.88 -6.75 -32.13
CA LEU A 876 9.71 -6.89 -33.02
C LEU A 876 9.96 -6.27 -34.41
N ALA A 877 10.63 -5.10 -34.45
CA ALA A 877 11.04 -4.48 -35.71
C ALA A 877 12.04 -5.35 -36.50
N SER A 878 12.92 -6.09 -35.84
CA SER A 878 13.89 -6.99 -36.49
C SER A 878 13.23 -8.19 -37.19
N TYR A 879 12.09 -8.67 -36.67
CA TYR A 879 11.24 -9.66 -37.32
C TYR A 879 10.26 -9.07 -38.36
N GLY A 880 10.38 -7.77 -38.68
CA GLY A 880 9.58 -7.09 -39.71
C GLY A 880 8.24 -6.54 -39.23
N VAL A 881 7.89 -6.69 -37.95
CA VAL A 881 6.63 -6.19 -37.38
C VAL A 881 6.77 -4.71 -37.03
N LYS A 882 6.27 -3.83 -37.90
CA LYS A 882 6.29 -2.37 -37.70
C LYS A 882 5.06 -1.90 -36.93
N LEU A 883 5.20 -1.75 -35.61
CA LEU A 883 4.18 -1.14 -34.75
C LEU A 883 4.01 0.35 -35.08
N PRO A 884 2.78 0.86 -35.35
CA PRO A 884 2.60 2.25 -35.79
C PRO A 884 2.90 3.27 -34.68
N GLY A 885 3.96 4.05 -34.86
CA GLY A 885 4.28 5.20 -33.99
C GLY A 885 5.14 4.88 -32.77
N VAL A 886 5.96 3.83 -32.82
CA VAL A 886 7.19 3.75 -32.00
C VAL A 886 8.34 4.19 -32.92
N GLU A 887 8.82 5.42 -32.74
CA GLU A 887 9.99 5.92 -33.47
C GLU A 887 11.26 5.41 -32.77
N THR A 888 12.05 4.61 -33.48
CA THR A 888 13.38 4.18 -33.03
C THR A 888 14.32 5.39 -33.02
N GLN A 889 14.86 5.71 -31.85
CA GLN A 889 16.05 6.55 -31.70
C GLN A 889 17.32 5.68 -31.75
#